data_AF-A0A359E6Q8-F1
#
_entry.id   AF-A0A359E6Q8-F1
#
_cell.length_a   1.000
_cell.length_b   1.000
_cell.length_c   1.000
_cell.angle_alpha   90.00
_cell.angle_beta   90.00
_cell.angle_gamma   90.00
#
_symmetry.space_group_name_H-M   'P 1'
#
loop_
_entity.id
_entity.type
_entity.pdbx_description
1 polymer ?
#
loop_
_entity_poly.entity_id
_entity_poly.type
_entity_poly.pdbx_seq_one_letter_code
_entity_poly.pdbx_strand_id
1 'polypeptide(L)'
;ANLLQDTSDGIDSGETEKALKTLTEKLQSKLPKKKDDENLDLKIDWIQAFNELTDEIPSEIELPQQEERFNASESDSVFIKAGKLVKRVTRSTSSFGTSAGNSVRGIVGAEKKNPAVWSHTVPLKNIVEFNLLNLSDWVYSWNNELRKLESEVLLEADAWMLHSSGLISFEKNKAKAKDEEGGEETEGEDIIDTKPTESTPTEADIATFFEEALRALNSLKEGFKKRLDSDLDEIGSKIEECIAKAGTFELSEGDYSQEKISQKEKSIASITQKNAAIWAELFAVLVDRVSLSMNFMHLHENVQERVEGFSSSIDELFEVTMEEPSEVLMEQLEKAIAVFNESENRSLKEIRDFSTKHLNDISEHIEVKMIQPLTEFMEEAIFSTKLDRFTAAIPEWTKDQPEKVILVEKLDMTKLPPDFEFESVDWQVLVQRVMNNQIAKEFIPKQVKPEEFLANVLNELQEISQIVFTNLEIADEVKKSDEEEPFEVAREGLERARVKLDELIQKIHTKREGLATRLSGQREVAFTKLAMLLEKQDVKEVRMAGAEFMAKETAIDWKTKFQVRWAIISEKVELVARFIWKKAKLYFQNIRKFLGFAEKEELEGDKTDLATFLSETDEKIAELPFIYRRLFDFKKEVDDRFYIRKPEQFERFKKGYELWQNNFPSTLAIVGEKGSGKSLFTRILIQEVLVKNDVIEINFK
;
A
#
# COMPACT_ATOMS: atom_id res chain seq x y z
N ALA A 1 -22.23 13.12 -24.34
CA ALA A 1 -22.07 14.37 -25.11
C ALA A 1 -21.71 15.54 -24.19
N ASN A 2 -22.65 16.30 -23.62
CA ASN A 2 -22.32 17.47 -22.78
C ASN A 2 -21.36 17.15 -21.63
N LEU A 3 -21.55 16.01 -20.96
CA LEU A 3 -20.65 15.59 -19.88
C LEU A 3 -19.22 15.34 -20.36
N LEU A 4 -19.03 14.71 -21.53
CA LEU A 4 -17.71 14.48 -22.11
C LEU A 4 -17.05 15.79 -22.56
N GLN A 5 -17.85 16.73 -23.08
CA GLN A 5 -17.36 18.06 -23.44
C GLN A 5 -16.93 18.84 -22.19
N ASP A 6 -17.77 18.90 -21.16
CA ASP A 6 -17.44 19.54 -19.88
C ASP A 6 -16.14 18.96 -19.29
N THR A 7 -15.94 17.65 -19.38
CA THR A 7 -14.72 16.99 -18.91
C THR A 7 -13.52 17.35 -19.78
N SER A 8 -13.64 17.31 -21.11
CA SER A 8 -12.58 17.71 -22.04
C SER A 8 -12.13 19.15 -21.79
N ASP A 9 -13.07 20.08 -21.68
CA ASP A 9 -12.79 21.51 -21.43
C ASP A 9 -12.07 21.69 -20.07
N GLY A 10 -12.44 20.89 -19.07
CA GLY A 10 -11.78 20.87 -17.75
C GLY A 10 -10.34 20.36 -17.82
N ILE A 11 -10.08 19.30 -18.59
CA ILE A 11 -8.73 18.76 -18.82
C ILE A 11 -7.87 19.80 -19.55
N ASP A 12 -8.39 20.42 -20.60
CA ASP A 12 -7.68 21.45 -21.38
C ASP A 12 -7.33 22.70 -20.53
N SER A 13 -8.11 22.95 -19.46
CA SER A 13 -7.85 24.02 -18.51
C SER A 13 -6.82 23.70 -17.42
N GLY A 14 -6.27 22.47 -17.40
CA GLY A 14 -5.34 21.99 -16.37
C GLY A 14 -6.03 21.56 -15.08
N GLU A 15 -7.35 21.35 -15.08
CA GLU A 15 -8.13 20.87 -13.94
C GLU A 15 -8.45 19.36 -14.07
N THR A 16 -7.51 18.56 -14.57
CA THR A 16 -7.70 17.14 -14.96
C THR A 16 -8.37 16.31 -13.87
N GLU A 17 -7.83 16.31 -12.65
CA GLU A 17 -8.36 15.51 -11.53
C GLU A 17 -9.80 15.92 -11.15
N LYS A 18 -10.07 17.22 -11.09
CA LYS A 18 -11.40 17.76 -10.79
C LYS A 18 -12.40 17.46 -11.90
N ALA A 19 -11.96 17.50 -13.16
CA ALA A 19 -12.77 17.15 -14.32
C ALA A 19 -13.16 15.66 -14.30
N LEU A 20 -12.21 14.76 -14.00
CA LEU A 20 -12.46 13.33 -13.85
C LEU A 20 -13.35 13.04 -12.64
N LYS A 21 -13.13 13.68 -11.50
CA LYS A 21 -14.00 13.54 -10.33
C LYS A 21 -15.44 13.95 -10.64
N THR A 22 -15.62 15.08 -11.31
CA THR A 22 -16.93 15.57 -11.73
C THR A 22 -17.60 14.60 -12.72
N LEU A 23 -16.83 13.99 -13.63
CA LEU A 23 -17.31 12.95 -14.53
C LEU A 23 -17.86 11.76 -13.74
N THR A 24 -17.07 11.22 -12.81
CA THR A 24 -17.42 10.06 -11.99
C THR A 24 -18.65 10.34 -11.12
N GLU A 25 -18.69 11.47 -10.41
CA GLU A 25 -19.83 11.85 -9.55
C GLU A 25 -21.13 12.02 -10.36
N LYS A 26 -21.05 12.71 -11.51
CA LYS A 26 -22.21 12.90 -12.40
C LYS A 26 -22.68 11.56 -12.98
N LEU A 27 -21.78 10.65 -13.33
CA LEU A 27 -22.15 9.31 -13.80
C LEU A 27 -22.77 8.46 -12.69
N GLN A 28 -22.19 8.48 -11.49
CA GLN A 28 -22.71 7.74 -10.34
C GLN A 28 -24.11 8.22 -9.94
N SER A 29 -24.38 9.52 -10.03
CA SER A 29 -25.71 10.09 -9.76
C SER A 29 -26.80 9.61 -10.72
N LYS A 30 -26.41 9.17 -11.93
CA LYS A 30 -27.32 8.68 -12.98
C LYS A 30 -27.54 7.18 -12.93
N LEU A 31 -26.76 6.44 -12.16
CA LEU A 31 -26.94 5.01 -12.02
C LEU A 31 -28.27 4.72 -11.30
N PRO A 32 -29.04 3.72 -11.76
CA PRO A 32 -30.26 3.33 -11.07
C PRO A 32 -29.90 2.86 -9.67
N LYS A 33 -30.37 3.59 -8.64
CA LYS A 33 -30.29 3.12 -7.26
C LYS A 33 -31.03 1.78 -7.20
N LYS A 34 -30.35 0.72 -6.79
CA LYS A 34 -30.96 -0.61 -6.51
C LYS A 34 -32.26 -0.38 -5.73
N LYS A 35 -33.39 -0.44 -6.44
CA LYS A 35 -34.73 -0.43 -5.87
C LYS A 35 -35.36 -1.76 -6.24
N ASP A 36 -35.87 -2.43 -5.23
CA ASP A 36 -36.53 -3.74 -5.25
C ASP A 36 -37.92 -3.72 -5.93
N ASP A 37 -38.07 -3.06 -7.08
CA ASP A 37 -39.36 -3.01 -7.77
C ASP A 37 -39.39 -3.98 -8.96
N GLU A 38 -39.80 -5.22 -8.68
CA GLU A 38 -40.14 -6.28 -9.64
C GLU A 38 -41.39 -5.94 -10.52
N ASN A 39 -41.88 -4.70 -10.51
CA ASN A 39 -43.11 -4.30 -11.20
C ASN A 39 -43.01 -2.90 -11.83
N LEU A 40 -41.95 -2.64 -12.58
CA LEU A 40 -41.86 -1.45 -13.43
C LEU A 40 -42.69 -1.66 -14.71
N ASP A 41 -43.78 -0.89 -14.80
CA ASP A 41 -44.57 -0.69 -16.01
C ASP A 41 -43.61 -0.39 -17.18
N LEU A 42 -43.58 -1.28 -18.19
CA LEU A 42 -42.60 -1.34 -19.27
C LEU A 42 -42.78 -0.21 -20.29
N LYS A 43 -42.71 1.05 -19.84
CA LYS A 43 -42.74 2.22 -20.73
C LYS A 43 -41.33 2.55 -21.14
N ILE A 44 -41.05 2.35 -22.43
CA ILE A 44 -39.80 2.76 -23.05
C ILE A 44 -40.04 4.05 -23.80
N ASP A 45 -39.28 5.08 -23.45
CA ASP A 45 -39.47 6.45 -23.91
C ASP A 45 -39.57 6.58 -25.44
N TRP A 46 -38.75 5.84 -26.20
CA TRP A 46 -38.79 5.90 -27.67
C TRP A 46 -39.99 5.17 -28.28
N ILE A 47 -40.49 4.10 -27.64
CA ILE A 47 -41.72 3.42 -28.08
C ILE A 47 -42.91 4.35 -27.82
N GLN A 48 -42.93 5.02 -26.66
CA GLN A 48 -43.95 6.03 -26.37
C GLN A 48 -43.92 7.17 -27.39
N ALA A 49 -42.72 7.68 -27.74
CA ALA A 49 -42.59 8.71 -28.76
C ALA A 49 -43.11 8.26 -30.14
N PHE A 50 -42.90 6.99 -30.51
CA PHE A 50 -43.48 6.44 -31.75
C PHE A 50 -45.01 6.37 -31.69
N ASN A 51 -45.57 5.91 -30.57
CA ASN A 51 -47.02 5.85 -30.40
C ASN A 51 -47.66 7.26 -30.43
N GLU A 52 -47.00 8.25 -29.84
CA GLU A 52 -47.42 9.66 -29.92
C GLU A 52 -47.34 10.21 -31.36
N LEU A 53 -46.33 9.82 -32.14
CA LEU A 53 -46.19 10.22 -33.55
C LEU A 53 -47.22 9.54 -34.47
N THR A 54 -47.64 8.31 -34.15
CA THR A 54 -48.64 7.58 -34.93
C THR A 54 -50.08 7.88 -34.54
N ASP A 55 -50.31 8.63 -33.45
CA ASP A 55 -51.66 8.98 -32.99
C ASP A 55 -52.45 9.85 -33.97
N GLU A 56 -51.76 10.64 -34.80
CA GLU A 56 -52.40 11.46 -35.83
C GLU A 56 -52.82 10.65 -37.08
N ILE A 57 -52.38 9.39 -37.19
CA ILE A 57 -52.65 8.53 -38.34
C ILE A 57 -54.04 7.88 -38.20
N PRO A 58 -54.89 7.89 -39.25
CA PRO A 58 -56.18 7.20 -39.24
C PRO A 58 -56.03 5.70 -38.92
N SER A 59 -56.91 5.17 -38.06
CA SER A 59 -56.90 3.76 -37.67
C SER A 59 -57.10 2.83 -38.87
N GLU A 60 -58.02 3.19 -39.75
CA GLU A 60 -58.36 2.45 -40.97
C GLU A 60 -58.58 3.41 -42.13
N ILE A 61 -58.23 2.98 -43.34
CA ILE A 61 -58.57 3.66 -44.59
C ILE A 61 -59.18 2.66 -45.56
N GLU A 62 -60.11 3.12 -46.41
CA GLU A 62 -60.61 2.32 -47.53
C GLU A 62 -59.90 2.74 -48.82
N LEU A 63 -59.25 1.80 -49.49
CA LEU A 63 -58.55 2.05 -50.75
C LEU A 63 -59.14 1.19 -51.89
N PRO A 64 -59.22 1.71 -53.13
CA PRO A 64 -59.56 0.90 -54.28
C PRO A 64 -58.42 -0.08 -54.61
N GLN A 65 -58.75 -1.35 -54.82
CA GLN A 65 -57.74 -2.38 -55.15
C GLN A 65 -57.24 -2.22 -56.59
N GLN A 66 -55.92 -2.25 -56.75
CA GLN A 66 -55.27 -2.18 -58.06
C GLN A 66 -55.52 -3.45 -58.92
N GLU A 67 -55.60 -3.28 -60.23
CA GLU A 67 -55.92 -4.35 -61.19
C GLU A 67 -54.90 -5.51 -61.18
N GLU A 68 -53.64 -5.19 -60.92
CA GLU A 68 -52.54 -6.16 -60.86
C GLU A 68 -52.75 -7.23 -59.78
N ARG A 69 -53.53 -6.91 -58.73
CA ARG A 69 -53.82 -7.84 -57.61
C ARG A 69 -54.87 -8.90 -57.94
N PHE A 70 -55.50 -8.81 -59.12
CA PHE A 70 -56.43 -9.83 -59.64
C PHE A 70 -55.74 -10.81 -60.59
N ASN A 71 -54.52 -10.48 -61.01
CA ASN A 71 -53.74 -11.24 -61.96
C ASN A 71 -52.62 -11.97 -61.22
N ALA A 72 -52.50 -13.27 -61.52
CA ALA A 72 -51.46 -14.11 -60.94
C ALA A 72 -50.11 -13.65 -61.49
N SER A 73 -49.18 -13.31 -60.59
CA SER A 73 -47.78 -13.07 -60.92
C SER A 73 -47.01 -14.38 -60.91
N GLU A 74 -45.91 -14.46 -61.65
CA GLU A 74 -45.01 -15.61 -61.60
C GLU A 74 -44.44 -15.83 -60.20
N SER A 75 -44.20 -14.75 -59.46
CA SER A 75 -43.69 -14.74 -58.07
C SER A 75 -44.72 -15.16 -57.00
N ASP A 76 -46.00 -15.31 -57.35
CA ASP A 76 -47.03 -15.66 -56.38
C ASP A 76 -46.94 -17.13 -55.95
N SER A 77 -47.17 -17.39 -54.65
CA SER A 77 -47.32 -18.76 -54.14
C SER A 77 -48.54 -19.45 -54.76
N VAL A 78 -48.54 -20.79 -54.78
CA VAL A 78 -49.66 -21.58 -55.34
C VAL A 78 -50.99 -21.21 -54.68
N PHE A 79 -50.99 -20.95 -53.37
CA PHE A 79 -52.16 -20.51 -52.62
C PHE A 79 -52.63 -19.11 -53.06
N ILE A 80 -51.71 -18.16 -53.23
CA ILE A 80 -52.02 -16.80 -53.71
C ILE A 80 -52.59 -16.85 -55.13
N LYS A 81 -52.00 -17.65 -56.02
CA LYS A 81 -52.48 -17.85 -57.41
C LYS A 81 -53.92 -18.37 -57.43
N ALA A 82 -54.22 -19.37 -56.58
CA ALA A 82 -55.57 -19.92 -56.45
C ALA A 82 -56.55 -18.87 -55.88
N GLY A 83 -56.15 -18.12 -54.85
CA GLY A 83 -56.92 -17.02 -54.29
C GLY A 83 -57.27 -15.95 -55.33
N LYS A 84 -56.30 -15.50 -56.13
CA LYS A 84 -56.50 -14.55 -57.24
C LYS A 84 -57.47 -15.07 -58.28
N LEU A 85 -57.44 -16.37 -58.60
CA LEU A 85 -58.36 -16.97 -59.55
C LEU A 85 -59.81 -16.90 -59.05
N VAL A 86 -60.06 -17.30 -57.79
CA VAL A 86 -61.40 -17.20 -57.18
C VAL A 86 -61.87 -15.74 -57.12
N LYS A 87 -60.95 -14.85 -56.76
CA LYS A 87 -61.16 -13.39 -56.69
C LYS A 87 -61.53 -12.79 -58.05
N ARG A 88 -60.92 -13.26 -59.15
CA ARG A 88 -61.25 -12.86 -60.52
C ARG A 88 -62.63 -13.35 -60.96
N VAL A 89 -62.98 -14.60 -60.64
CA VAL A 89 -64.29 -15.18 -60.99
C VAL A 89 -65.43 -14.43 -60.29
N THR A 90 -65.28 -14.14 -58.99
CA THR A 90 -66.28 -13.39 -58.19
C THR A 90 -66.45 -11.94 -58.66
N ARG A 91 -65.36 -11.27 -59.07
CA ARG A 91 -65.44 -9.94 -59.70
C ARG A 91 -66.16 -9.98 -61.05
N SER A 92 -65.93 -11.00 -61.87
CA SER A 92 -66.58 -11.14 -63.17
C SER A 92 -68.09 -11.42 -63.06
N THR A 93 -68.52 -12.18 -62.05
CA THR A 93 -69.95 -12.48 -61.84
C THR A 93 -70.71 -11.29 -61.26
N SER A 94 -70.10 -10.52 -60.36
CA SER A 94 -70.69 -9.30 -59.80
C SER A 94 -70.83 -8.18 -60.83
N SER A 95 -69.82 -7.98 -61.69
CA SER A 95 -69.89 -6.98 -62.77
C SER A 95 -70.95 -7.34 -63.82
N PHE A 96 -71.09 -8.63 -64.16
CA PHE A 96 -72.15 -9.14 -65.04
C PHE A 96 -73.55 -8.83 -64.49
N GLY A 97 -73.77 -9.06 -63.18
CA GLY A 97 -75.03 -8.72 -62.51
C GLY A 97 -75.37 -7.22 -62.57
N THR A 98 -74.39 -6.35 -62.35
CA THR A 98 -74.59 -4.89 -62.48
C THR A 98 -74.81 -4.42 -63.92
N SER A 99 -74.14 -5.03 -64.91
CA SER A 99 -74.31 -4.71 -66.33
C SER A 99 -75.68 -5.14 -66.86
N ALA A 100 -76.14 -6.33 -66.49
CA ALA A 100 -77.48 -6.83 -66.78
C ALA A 100 -78.55 -5.95 -66.10
N GLY A 101 -78.36 -5.61 -64.83
CA GLY A 101 -79.25 -4.73 -64.08
C GLY A 101 -79.33 -3.30 -64.64
N ASN A 102 -78.21 -2.74 -65.10
CA ASN A 102 -78.18 -1.42 -65.74
C ASN A 102 -78.82 -1.42 -67.13
N SER A 103 -78.72 -2.52 -67.88
CA SER A 103 -79.42 -2.68 -69.15
C SER A 103 -80.94 -2.68 -68.95
N VAL A 104 -81.43 -3.34 -67.90
CA VAL A 104 -82.87 -3.29 -67.52
C VAL A 104 -83.27 -1.90 -67.04
N ARG A 105 -82.47 -1.22 -66.22
CA ARG A 105 -82.77 0.14 -65.72
C ARG A 105 -82.79 1.19 -66.81
N GLY A 106 -81.92 1.06 -67.83
CA GLY A 106 -81.90 1.94 -68.99
C GLY A 106 -83.20 1.86 -69.82
N ILE A 107 -83.88 0.70 -69.82
CA ILE A 107 -85.19 0.53 -70.47
C ILE A 107 -86.32 1.16 -69.63
N VAL A 108 -86.18 1.22 -68.30
CA VAL A 108 -87.20 1.74 -67.37
C VAL A 108 -86.94 3.23 -66.99
N GLY A 109 -85.92 3.87 -67.58
CA GLY A 109 -85.59 5.28 -67.34
C GLY A 109 -84.96 5.59 -65.97
N ALA A 110 -84.47 4.57 -65.25
CA ALA A 110 -83.80 4.76 -63.96
C ALA A 110 -82.29 4.98 -64.14
N GLU A 111 -81.68 5.77 -63.25
CA GLU A 111 -80.24 6.04 -63.29
C GLU A 111 -79.39 4.77 -63.20
N LYS A 112 -78.39 4.67 -64.08
CA LYS A 112 -77.42 3.57 -64.09
C LYS A 112 -76.60 3.62 -62.80
N LYS A 113 -76.47 2.48 -62.12
CA LYS A 113 -75.54 2.37 -60.99
C LYS A 113 -74.14 2.09 -61.52
N ASN A 114 -73.15 2.89 -61.12
CA ASN A 114 -71.76 2.56 -61.40
C ASN A 114 -71.41 1.20 -60.77
N PRO A 115 -70.59 0.37 -61.43
CA PRO A 115 -70.11 -0.86 -60.83
C PRO A 115 -69.40 -0.53 -59.52
N ALA A 116 -69.65 -1.32 -58.48
CA ALA A 116 -68.98 -1.12 -57.20
C ALA A 116 -67.47 -1.29 -57.41
N VAL A 117 -66.71 -0.24 -57.07
CA VAL A 117 -65.24 -0.32 -57.05
C VAL A 117 -64.89 -1.25 -55.91
N TRP A 118 -64.13 -2.30 -56.20
CA TRP A 118 -63.65 -3.20 -55.15
C TRP A 118 -62.61 -2.48 -54.31
N SER A 119 -62.98 -2.19 -53.07
CA SER A 119 -62.10 -1.64 -52.06
C SER A 119 -61.66 -2.71 -51.07
N HIS A 120 -60.59 -2.42 -50.35
CA HIS A 120 -60.20 -3.09 -49.11
C HIS A 120 -60.09 -2.08 -47.97
N THR A 121 -60.32 -2.56 -46.76
CA THR A 121 -60.02 -1.83 -45.54
C THR A 121 -58.56 -2.11 -45.18
N VAL A 122 -57.80 -1.05 -44.93
CA VAL A 122 -56.38 -1.12 -44.58
C VAL A 122 -56.22 -0.57 -43.16
N PRO A 123 -55.73 -1.38 -42.19
CA PRO A 123 -55.46 -0.90 -40.84
C PRO A 123 -54.18 -0.06 -40.81
N LEU A 124 -54.26 1.15 -41.35
CA LEU A 124 -53.11 2.01 -41.66
C LEU A 124 -52.24 2.28 -40.43
N LYS A 125 -52.84 2.75 -39.32
CA LYS A 125 -52.11 3.04 -38.08
C LYS A 125 -51.31 1.82 -37.62
N ASN A 126 -51.95 0.66 -37.55
CA ASN A 126 -51.34 -0.58 -37.09
C ASN A 126 -50.19 -1.05 -38.00
N ILE A 127 -50.33 -0.89 -39.32
CA ILE A 127 -49.25 -1.22 -40.27
C ILE A 127 -48.05 -0.31 -40.04
N VAL A 128 -48.28 0.99 -39.85
CA VAL A 128 -47.20 1.96 -39.59
C VAL A 128 -46.52 1.64 -38.27
N GLU A 129 -47.27 1.49 -37.17
CA GLU A 129 -46.75 1.14 -35.85
C GLU A 129 -45.93 -0.16 -35.88
N PHE A 130 -46.48 -1.22 -36.46
CA PHE A 130 -45.80 -2.52 -36.53
C PHE A 130 -44.46 -2.44 -37.27
N ASN A 131 -44.39 -1.66 -38.35
CA ASN A 131 -43.17 -1.54 -39.14
C ASN A 131 -42.17 -0.55 -38.53
N LEU A 132 -42.61 0.52 -37.87
CA LEU A 132 -41.74 1.42 -37.12
C LEU A 132 -41.03 0.71 -35.96
N LEU A 133 -41.67 -0.27 -35.32
CA LEU A 133 -41.03 -1.13 -34.33
C LEU A 133 -39.81 -1.91 -34.86
N ASN A 134 -39.61 -2.03 -36.18
CA ASN A 134 -38.38 -2.61 -36.75
C ASN A 134 -37.15 -1.71 -36.55
N LEU A 135 -37.33 -0.41 -36.22
CA LEU A 135 -36.23 0.47 -35.83
C LEU A 135 -35.59 0.05 -34.50
N SER A 136 -36.15 -0.92 -33.77
CA SER A 136 -35.54 -1.45 -32.56
C SER A 136 -34.09 -1.88 -32.77
N ASP A 137 -33.77 -2.51 -33.92
CA ASP A 137 -32.42 -3.00 -34.22
C ASP A 137 -31.41 -1.85 -34.38
N TRP A 138 -31.87 -0.75 -34.98
CA TRP A 138 -31.11 0.50 -35.07
C TRP A 138 -30.90 1.11 -33.67
N VAL A 139 -31.95 1.18 -32.85
CA VAL A 139 -31.88 1.73 -31.48
C VAL A 139 -30.94 0.90 -30.60
N TYR A 140 -31.00 -0.43 -30.69
CA TYR A 140 -30.12 -1.33 -29.96
C TYR A 140 -28.66 -1.16 -30.35
N SER A 141 -28.40 -1.11 -31.65
CA SER A 141 -27.05 -0.91 -32.20
C SER A 141 -26.48 0.44 -31.73
N TRP A 142 -27.27 1.51 -31.82
CA TRP A 142 -26.89 2.84 -31.35
C TRP A 142 -26.56 2.86 -29.86
N ASN A 143 -27.45 2.31 -29.03
CA ASN A 143 -27.26 2.30 -27.58
C ASN A 143 -26.03 1.48 -27.20
N ASN A 144 -25.81 0.30 -27.81
CA ASN A 144 -24.64 -0.53 -27.52
C ASN A 144 -23.32 0.17 -27.88
N GLU A 145 -23.22 0.79 -29.05
CA GLU A 145 -21.99 1.49 -29.45
C GLU A 145 -21.75 2.74 -28.60
N LEU A 146 -22.81 3.47 -28.23
CA LEU A 146 -22.69 4.60 -27.31
C LEU A 146 -22.21 4.14 -25.93
N ARG A 147 -22.78 3.07 -25.39
CA ARG A 147 -22.38 2.53 -24.08
C ARG A 147 -20.96 1.98 -24.11
N LYS A 148 -20.57 1.33 -25.21
CA LYS A 148 -19.20 0.89 -25.43
C LYS A 148 -18.21 2.06 -25.32
N LEU A 149 -18.47 3.16 -26.02
CA LEU A 149 -17.62 4.35 -25.95
C LEU A 149 -17.57 4.94 -24.54
N GLU A 150 -18.69 5.02 -23.83
CA GLU A 150 -18.71 5.48 -22.43
C GLU A 150 -17.86 4.58 -21.51
N SER A 151 -17.92 3.26 -21.70
CA SER A 151 -17.09 2.30 -20.96
C SER A 151 -15.60 2.43 -21.29
N GLU A 152 -15.24 2.63 -22.56
CA GLU A 152 -13.86 2.86 -22.99
C GLU A 152 -13.28 4.13 -22.36
N VAL A 153 -14.07 5.22 -22.29
CA VAL A 153 -13.66 6.45 -21.61
C VAL A 153 -13.37 6.22 -20.12
N LEU A 154 -14.20 5.42 -19.43
CA LEU A 154 -13.98 5.11 -18.01
C LEU A 154 -12.72 4.24 -17.80
N LEU A 155 -12.49 3.26 -18.68
CA LEU A 155 -11.31 2.40 -18.61
C LEU A 155 -10.03 3.19 -18.84
N GLU A 156 -10.03 4.10 -19.81
CA GLU A 156 -8.85 4.93 -20.09
C GLU A 156 -8.60 5.96 -18.98
N ALA A 157 -9.66 6.58 -18.44
CA ALA A 157 -9.54 7.47 -17.30
C ALA A 157 -8.94 6.76 -16.07
N ASP A 158 -9.38 5.53 -15.80
CA ASP A 158 -8.81 4.68 -14.75
C ASP A 158 -7.33 4.39 -14.98
N ALA A 159 -6.97 3.93 -16.19
CA ALA A 159 -5.60 3.63 -16.56
C ALA A 159 -4.71 4.87 -16.40
N TRP A 160 -5.13 6.01 -16.95
CA TRP A 160 -4.37 7.25 -16.85
C TRP A 160 -4.14 7.68 -15.39
N MET A 161 -5.15 7.59 -14.51
CA MET A 161 -4.98 7.93 -13.09
C MET A 161 -3.93 7.05 -12.40
N LEU A 162 -3.91 5.75 -12.69
CA LEU A 162 -2.92 4.84 -12.10
C LEU A 162 -1.52 5.08 -12.68
N HIS A 163 -1.40 5.26 -13.99
CA HIS A 163 -0.10 5.39 -14.67
C HIS A 163 0.55 6.78 -14.50
N SER A 164 -0.25 7.85 -14.42
CA SER A 164 0.26 9.23 -14.22
C SER A 164 0.97 9.42 -12.86
N SER A 165 0.67 8.56 -11.89
CA SER A 165 1.36 8.54 -10.59
C SER A 165 2.86 8.18 -10.66
N GLY A 166 3.32 7.56 -11.76
CA GLY A 166 4.68 7.05 -11.91
C GLY A 166 5.00 5.80 -11.08
N LEU A 167 4.06 5.33 -10.24
CA LEU A 167 4.27 4.17 -9.35
C LEU A 167 4.52 2.87 -10.12
N ILE A 168 3.83 2.67 -11.25
CA ILE A 168 3.93 1.44 -12.07
C ILE A 168 5.22 1.41 -12.89
N SER A 169 5.65 2.56 -13.45
CA SER A 169 6.90 2.65 -14.21
C SER A 169 8.14 2.35 -13.37
N PHE A 170 8.09 2.63 -12.07
CA PHE A 170 9.20 2.39 -11.14
C PHE A 170 9.55 0.88 -11.01
N GLU A 171 8.56 0.00 -10.95
CA GLU A 171 8.79 -1.46 -10.85
C GLU A 171 9.36 -2.05 -12.14
N LYS A 172 8.81 -1.67 -13.29
CA LYS A 172 9.26 -2.15 -14.61
C LYS A 172 10.74 -1.79 -14.86
N ASN A 173 11.15 -0.59 -14.46
CA ASN A 173 12.55 -0.15 -14.57
C ASN A 173 13.47 -0.91 -13.58
N LYS A 174 13.00 -1.20 -12.37
CA LYS A 174 13.77 -1.98 -11.38
C LYS A 174 13.94 -3.45 -11.77
N ALA A 175 12.95 -4.04 -12.44
CA ALA A 175 13.04 -5.39 -13.00
C ALA A 175 14.08 -5.46 -14.13
N LYS A 176 14.03 -4.51 -15.08
CA LYS A 176 15.03 -4.40 -16.16
C LYS A 176 16.46 -4.22 -15.64
N ALA A 177 16.67 -3.34 -14.66
CA ALA A 177 17.99 -3.12 -14.07
C ALA A 177 18.58 -4.39 -13.42
N LYS A 178 17.73 -5.25 -12.83
CA LYS A 178 18.16 -6.52 -12.25
C LYS A 178 18.49 -7.59 -13.30
N ASP A 179 17.79 -7.57 -14.44
CA ASP A 179 18.06 -8.49 -15.55
C ASP A 179 19.35 -8.09 -16.29
N GLU A 180 19.68 -6.80 -16.34
CA GLU A 180 20.92 -6.28 -16.92
C GLU A 180 22.15 -6.51 -16.03
N GLU A 181 22.01 -6.49 -14.70
CA GLU A 181 23.11 -6.80 -13.76
C GLU A 181 23.37 -8.31 -13.56
N GLY A 182 22.47 -9.18 -14.05
CA GLY A 182 22.54 -10.64 -13.90
C GLY A 182 23.04 -11.42 -15.13
N GLY A 183 23.34 -10.76 -16.24
CA GLY A 183 23.72 -11.41 -17.50
C GLY A 183 25.23 -11.59 -17.64
N GLU A 184 25.70 -12.85 -17.65
CA GLU A 184 27.02 -13.22 -18.17
C GLU A 184 27.21 -12.63 -19.57
N GLU A 185 28.34 -11.95 -19.77
CA GLU A 185 28.82 -11.45 -21.06
C GLU A 185 28.75 -12.58 -22.11
N THR A 186 27.70 -12.56 -22.93
CA THR A 186 27.66 -13.30 -24.18
C THR A 186 27.77 -12.27 -25.29
N GLU A 187 29.00 -12.15 -25.81
CA GLU A 187 29.33 -11.36 -26.98
C GLU A 187 28.52 -11.84 -28.20
N GLY A 188 27.80 -10.90 -28.80
CA GLY A 188 27.45 -10.94 -30.22
C GLY A 188 26.05 -11.45 -30.54
N GLU A 189 25.10 -10.53 -30.69
CA GLU A 189 24.30 -10.38 -31.92
C GLU A 189 23.39 -9.14 -31.80
N ASP A 190 23.49 -8.28 -32.82
CA ASP A 190 22.63 -7.16 -33.22
C ASP A 190 21.73 -6.50 -32.16
N ILE A 191 22.18 -5.31 -31.73
CA ILE A 191 21.39 -4.30 -31.05
C ILE A 191 20.23 -3.89 -31.98
N ILE A 192 19.11 -4.59 -31.85
CA ILE A 192 17.82 -4.10 -32.29
C ILE A 192 17.46 -2.95 -31.37
N ASP A 193 17.44 -1.76 -31.97
CA ASP A 193 16.95 -0.49 -31.46
C ASP A 193 15.58 -0.68 -30.75
N THR A 194 15.62 -0.91 -29.44
CA THR A 194 14.42 -1.04 -28.61
C THR A 194 13.91 0.35 -28.31
N LYS A 195 12.77 0.66 -28.95
CA LYS A 195 11.97 1.87 -28.77
C LYS A 195 11.80 2.27 -27.30
N PRO A 196 11.59 3.59 -27.05
CA PRO A 196 11.82 4.23 -25.77
C PRO A 196 10.95 3.65 -24.66
N THR A 197 11.54 3.64 -23.46
CA THR A 197 10.88 3.73 -22.16
C THR A 197 9.44 4.23 -22.24
N GLU A 198 8.47 3.44 -21.78
CA GLU A 198 7.10 3.88 -21.48
C GLU A 198 7.19 5.12 -20.58
N SER A 199 7.06 6.30 -21.16
CA SER A 199 7.00 7.56 -20.42
C SER A 199 5.71 7.57 -19.62
N THR A 200 5.78 8.07 -18.39
CA THR A 200 4.58 8.34 -17.58
C THR A 200 3.60 9.18 -18.40
N PRO A 201 2.34 8.73 -18.57
CA PRO A 201 1.37 9.45 -19.38
C PRO A 201 1.16 10.85 -18.81
N THR A 202 1.20 11.83 -19.70
CA THR A 202 1.09 13.25 -19.42
C THR A 202 -0.36 13.72 -19.49
N GLU A 203 -0.64 14.93 -19.03
CA GLU A 203 -1.96 15.54 -19.20
C GLU A 203 -2.33 15.74 -20.68
N ALA A 204 -1.34 15.91 -21.56
CA ALA A 204 -1.57 16.01 -23.00
C ALA A 204 -2.08 14.69 -23.61
N ASP A 205 -1.68 13.55 -23.04
CA ASP A 205 -2.10 12.23 -23.54
C ASP A 205 -3.60 12.00 -23.26
N ILE A 206 -4.07 12.33 -22.05
CA ILE A 206 -5.50 12.23 -21.72
C ILE A 206 -6.34 13.28 -22.44
N ALA A 207 -5.83 14.50 -22.64
CA ALA A 207 -6.51 15.51 -23.46
C ALA A 207 -6.72 15.01 -24.89
N THR A 208 -5.67 14.43 -25.49
CA THR A 208 -5.73 13.84 -26.84
C THR A 208 -6.77 12.72 -26.91
N PHE A 209 -6.82 11.84 -25.91
CA PHE A 209 -7.82 10.79 -25.83
C PHE A 209 -9.25 11.33 -25.76
N PHE A 210 -9.52 12.35 -24.93
CA PHE A 210 -10.87 12.93 -24.84
C PHE A 210 -11.29 13.64 -26.13
N GLU A 211 -10.37 14.29 -26.84
CA GLU A 211 -10.63 14.81 -28.19
C GLU A 211 -11.00 13.69 -29.17
N GLU A 212 -10.27 12.57 -29.14
CA GLU A 212 -10.54 11.41 -29.98
C GLU A 212 -11.89 10.77 -29.64
N ALA A 213 -12.24 10.64 -28.37
CA ALA A 213 -13.54 10.16 -27.91
C ALA A 213 -14.70 11.07 -28.39
N LEU A 214 -14.51 12.40 -28.37
CA LEU A 214 -15.48 13.35 -28.92
C LEU A 214 -15.60 13.23 -30.44
N ARG A 215 -14.49 13.06 -31.17
CA ARG A 215 -14.51 12.80 -32.62
C ARG A 215 -15.21 11.48 -32.94
N ALA A 216 -14.97 10.43 -32.17
CA ALA A 216 -15.63 9.13 -32.29
C ALA A 216 -17.13 9.23 -32.03
N LEU A 217 -17.55 9.95 -30.99
CA LEU A 217 -18.97 10.19 -30.71
C LEU A 217 -19.67 10.92 -31.86
N ASN A 218 -19.03 11.93 -32.43
CA ASN A 218 -19.59 12.69 -33.55
C ASN A 218 -19.68 11.85 -34.83
N SER A 219 -18.65 11.06 -35.15
CA SER A 219 -18.67 10.17 -36.31
C SER A 219 -19.73 9.07 -36.18
N LEU A 220 -19.89 8.51 -34.97
CA LEU A 220 -20.93 7.55 -34.62
C LEU A 220 -22.32 8.18 -34.81
N LYS A 221 -22.54 9.41 -34.32
CA LYS A 221 -23.79 10.16 -34.52
C LYS A 221 -24.12 10.38 -36.00
N GLU A 222 -23.15 10.79 -36.81
CA GLU A 222 -23.36 10.98 -38.25
C GLU A 222 -23.62 9.66 -38.99
N GLY A 223 -22.88 8.60 -38.66
CA GLY A 223 -23.04 7.28 -39.25
C GLY A 223 -24.42 6.69 -38.98
N PHE A 224 -24.87 6.75 -37.72
CA PHE A 224 -26.20 6.27 -37.35
C PHE A 224 -27.33 7.14 -37.87
N LYS A 225 -27.12 8.46 -38.02
CA LYS A 225 -28.10 9.32 -38.68
C LYS A 225 -28.30 8.93 -40.15
N LYS A 226 -27.22 8.72 -40.90
CA LYS A 226 -27.30 8.25 -42.30
C LYS A 226 -27.96 6.87 -42.41
N ARG A 227 -27.65 5.97 -41.47
CA ARG A 227 -28.28 4.65 -41.40
C ARG A 227 -29.77 4.76 -41.08
N LEU A 228 -30.16 5.66 -40.18
CA LEU A 228 -31.57 5.89 -39.84
C LEU A 228 -32.37 6.36 -41.05
N ASP A 229 -31.82 7.29 -41.85
CA ASP A 229 -32.48 7.75 -43.08
C ASP A 229 -32.71 6.58 -44.05
N SER A 230 -31.70 5.71 -44.23
CA SER A 230 -31.83 4.49 -45.05
C SER A 230 -32.83 3.47 -44.50
N ASP A 231 -32.82 3.23 -43.19
CA ASP A 231 -33.74 2.30 -42.53
C ASP A 231 -35.19 2.82 -42.60
N LEU A 232 -35.38 4.14 -42.50
CA LEU A 232 -36.67 4.81 -42.68
C LEU A 232 -37.19 4.71 -44.11
N ASP A 233 -36.33 4.88 -45.12
CA ASP A 233 -36.70 4.70 -46.53
C ASP A 233 -37.12 3.23 -46.81
N GLU A 234 -36.40 2.26 -46.24
CA GLU A 234 -36.75 0.84 -46.35
C GLU A 234 -38.08 0.53 -45.63
N ILE A 235 -38.29 1.08 -44.43
CA ILE A 235 -39.54 0.94 -43.69
C ILE A 235 -40.69 1.61 -44.44
N GLY A 236 -40.49 2.79 -45.01
CA GLY A 236 -41.46 3.49 -45.84
C GLY A 236 -41.87 2.65 -47.04
N SER A 237 -40.89 2.09 -47.76
CA SER A 237 -41.14 1.17 -48.89
C SER A 237 -41.92 -0.08 -48.47
N LYS A 238 -41.60 -0.65 -47.30
CA LYS A 238 -42.36 -1.80 -46.72
C LYS A 238 -43.78 -1.39 -46.34
N ILE A 239 -43.98 -0.21 -45.75
CA ILE A 239 -45.31 0.31 -45.41
C ILE A 239 -46.14 0.48 -46.68
N GLU A 240 -45.61 1.08 -47.74
CA GLU A 240 -46.29 1.22 -49.03
C GLU A 240 -46.69 -0.14 -49.62
N GLU A 241 -45.77 -1.12 -49.59
CA GLU A 241 -46.03 -2.48 -50.03
C GLU A 241 -47.13 -3.16 -49.19
N CYS A 242 -47.10 -2.99 -47.87
CA CYS A 242 -48.10 -3.52 -46.94
C CYS A 242 -49.46 -2.87 -47.15
N ILE A 243 -49.54 -1.55 -47.32
CA ILE A 243 -50.79 -0.81 -47.60
C ILE A 243 -51.44 -1.34 -48.88
N ALA A 244 -50.65 -1.61 -49.93
CA ALA A 244 -51.17 -2.15 -51.18
C ALA A 244 -51.73 -3.59 -51.06
N LYS A 245 -51.33 -4.35 -50.04
CA LYS A 245 -51.67 -5.78 -49.87
C LYS A 245 -52.62 -6.06 -48.69
N ALA A 246 -52.62 -5.24 -47.65
CA ALA A 246 -53.39 -5.44 -46.44
C ALA A 246 -54.90 -5.43 -46.73
N GLY A 247 -55.70 -6.14 -45.92
CA GLY A 247 -57.13 -6.30 -46.20
C GLY A 247 -57.42 -7.17 -47.43
N THR A 248 -56.42 -7.91 -47.91
CA THR A 248 -56.58 -8.88 -49.00
C THR A 248 -56.17 -10.28 -48.55
N PHE A 249 -56.43 -11.28 -49.38
CA PHE A 249 -55.96 -12.65 -49.12
C PHE A 249 -54.41 -12.78 -49.23
N GLU A 250 -53.70 -11.78 -49.78
CA GLU A 250 -52.24 -11.74 -49.82
C GLU A 250 -51.63 -11.39 -48.45
N LEU A 251 -52.35 -10.57 -47.66
CA LEU A 251 -51.90 -10.09 -46.36
C LEU A 251 -53.13 -9.79 -45.48
N SER A 252 -53.31 -10.59 -44.43
CA SER A 252 -54.48 -10.51 -43.57
C SER A 252 -54.40 -9.29 -42.65
N GLU A 253 -55.53 -8.66 -42.35
CA GLU A 253 -55.62 -7.60 -41.34
C GLU A 253 -55.16 -8.10 -39.96
N GLY A 254 -55.40 -9.39 -39.67
CA GLY A 254 -54.96 -10.03 -38.43
C GLY A 254 -53.44 -10.05 -38.25
N ASP A 255 -52.66 -9.88 -39.33
CA ASP A 255 -51.20 -9.77 -39.28
C ASP A 255 -50.70 -8.47 -38.64
N TYR A 256 -51.58 -7.46 -38.57
CA TYR A 256 -51.33 -6.18 -37.91
C TYR A 256 -52.38 -5.92 -36.82
N SER A 257 -52.86 -6.98 -36.16
CA SER A 257 -53.74 -6.81 -35.00
C SER A 257 -53.01 -6.11 -33.84
N GLN A 258 -53.76 -5.38 -33.02
CA GLN A 258 -53.21 -4.71 -31.83
C GLN A 258 -52.51 -5.68 -30.89
N GLU A 259 -52.97 -6.94 -30.85
CA GLU A 259 -52.32 -8.01 -30.07
C GLU A 259 -50.92 -8.32 -30.59
N LYS A 260 -50.71 -8.44 -31.91
CA LYS A 260 -49.38 -8.67 -32.49
C LYS A 260 -48.44 -7.49 -32.27
N ILE A 261 -48.94 -6.25 -32.37
CA ILE A 261 -48.17 -5.05 -32.05
C ILE A 261 -47.75 -5.08 -30.58
N SER A 262 -48.70 -5.29 -29.67
CA SER A 262 -48.43 -5.37 -28.23
C SER A 262 -47.44 -6.50 -27.88
N GLN A 263 -47.52 -7.65 -28.56
CA GLN A 263 -46.56 -8.75 -28.38
C GLN A 263 -45.15 -8.35 -28.82
N LYS A 264 -45.03 -7.62 -29.93
CA LYS A 264 -43.75 -7.11 -30.44
C LYS A 264 -43.19 -5.99 -29.56
N GLU A 265 -44.01 -5.06 -29.08
CA GLU A 265 -43.60 -4.06 -28.09
C GLU A 265 -43.07 -4.71 -26.82
N LYS A 266 -43.77 -5.73 -26.30
CA LYS A 266 -43.32 -6.46 -25.10
C LYS A 266 -42.01 -7.20 -25.31
N SER A 267 -41.80 -7.83 -26.48
CA SER A 267 -40.55 -8.53 -26.76
C SER A 267 -39.38 -7.55 -26.89
N ILE A 268 -39.57 -6.43 -27.58
CA ILE A 268 -38.61 -5.33 -27.65
C ILE A 268 -38.36 -4.78 -26.24
N ALA A 269 -39.40 -4.60 -25.44
CA ALA A 269 -39.23 -4.02 -24.11
C ALA A 269 -38.40 -4.89 -23.17
N SER A 270 -38.66 -6.20 -23.19
CA SER A 270 -37.89 -7.20 -22.45
C SER A 270 -36.41 -7.21 -22.86
N ILE A 271 -36.12 -7.20 -24.17
CA ILE A 271 -34.74 -7.18 -24.68
C ILE A 271 -34.03 -5.86 -24.30
N THR A 272 -34.71 -4.72 -24.45
CA THR A 272 -34.19 -3.41 -24.07
C THR A 272 -33.83 -3.34 -22.61
N GLN A 273 -34.73 -3.81 -21.73
CA GLN A 273 -34.50 -3.79 -20.29
C GLN A 273 -33.37 -4.73 -19.88
N LYS A 274 -33.33 -5.94 -20.45
CA LYS A 274 -32.23 -6.89 -20.18
C LYS A 274 -30.88 -6.28 -20.58
N ASN A 275 -30.81 -5.67 -21.75
CA ASN A 275 -29.59 -5.02 -22.24
C ASN A 275 -29.21 -3.81 -21.36
N ALA A 276 -30.18 -2.96 -21.01
CA ALA A 276 -29.96 -1.82 -20.15
C ALA A 276 -29.47 -2.24 -18.74
N ALA A 277 -29.97 -3.35 -18.20
CA ALA A 277 -29.53 -3.89 -16.92
C ALA A 277 -28.06 -4.35 -16.97
N ILE A 278 -27.67 -5.08 -18.03
CA ILE A 278 -26.29 -5.53 -18.23
C ILE A 278 -25.33 -4.34 -18.30
N TRP A 279 -25.68 -3.30 -19.09
CA TRP A 279 -24.86 -2.09 -19.16
C TRP A 279 -24.84 -1.33 -17.84
N ALA A 280 -25.98 -1.18 -17.15
CA ALA A 280 -26.03 -0.47 -15.87
C ALA A 280 -25.16 -1.13 -14.80
N GLU A 281 -25.13 -2.47 -14.78
CA GLU A 281 -24.24 -3.24 -13.90
C GLU A 281 -22.76 -3.00 -14.26
N LEU A 282 -22.40 -3.11 -15.54
CA LEU A 282 -21.02 -2.81 -15.99
C LEU A 282 -20.61 -1.37 -15.66
N PHE A 283 -21.46 -0.39 -15.94
CA PHE A 283 -21.17 1.02 -15.63
C PHE A 283 -20.98 1.26 -14.15
N ALA A 284 -21.80 0.64 -13.30
CA ALA A 284 -21.63 0.77 -11.85
C ALA A 284 -20.24 0.30 -11.43
N VAL A 285 -19.80 -0.85 -11.95
CA VAL A 285 -18.47 -1.39 -11.63
C VAL A 285 -17.34 -0.52 -12.20
N LEU A 286 -17.46 -0.03 -13.42
CA LEU A 286 -16.44 0.85 -14.02
C LEU A 286 -16.33 2.20 -13.29
N VAL A 287 -17.46 2.78 -12.87
CA VAL A 287 -17.49 4.01 -12.08
C VAL A 287 -16.87 3.78 -10.70
N ASP A 288 -17.21 2.67 -10.03
CA ASP A 288 -16.62 2.30 -8.74
C ASP A 288 -15.10 2.08 -8.87
N ARG A 289 -14.64 1.49 -9.99
CA ARG A 289 -13.22 1.30 -10.32
C ARG A 289 -12.49 2.64 -10.47
N VAL A 290 -13.02 3.57 -11.26
CA VAL A 290 -12.46 4.93 -11.40
C VAL A 290 -12.41 5.63 -10.03
N SER A 291 -13.48 5.53 -9.23
CA SER A 291 -13.51 6.10 -7.87
C SER A 291 -12.47 5.47 -6.95
N LEU A 292 -12.20 4.18 -7.09
CA LEU A 292 -11.17 3.49 -6.32
C LEU A 292 -9.79 4.03 -6.64
N SER A 293 -9.47 4.19 -7.92
CA SER A 293 -8.19 4.76 -8.36
C SER A 293 -8.00 6.19 -7.85
N MET A 294 -9.07 7.01 -7.84
CA MET A 294 -9.04 8.34 -7.18
C MET A 294 -8.77 8.25 -5.68
N ASN A 295 -9.48 7.38 -4.96
CA ASN A 295 -9.28 7.19 -3.52
C ASN A 295 -7.87 6.67 -3.20
N PHE A 296 -7.30 5.86 -4.09
CA PHE A 296 -5.92 5.36 -3.99
C PHE A 296 -4.91 6.50 -4.18
N MET A 297 -5.10 7.37 -5.17
CA MET A 297 -4.23 8.54 -5.40
C MET A 297 -4.28 9.51 -4.22
N HIS A 298 -5.47 9.81 -3.70
CA HIS A 298 -5.61 10.64 -2.52
C HIS A 298 -4.95 10.02 -1.28
N LEU A 299 -5.00 8.68 -1.13
CA LEU A 299 -4.26 8.00 -0.08
C LEU A 299 -2.75 8.14 -0.27
N HIS A 300 -2.26 8.00 -1.49
CA HIS A 300 -0.84 8.16 -1.82
C HIS A 300 -0.34 9.56 -1.41
N GLU A 301 -1.05 10.61 -1.79
CA GLU A 301 -0.72 12.00 -1.42
C GLU A 301 -0.77 12.23 0.09
N ASN A 302 -1.86 11.82 0.75
CA ASN A 302 -2.01 11.95 2.20
C ASN A 302 -0.88 11.25 2.97
N VAL A 303 -0.48 10.06 2.52
CA VAL A 303 0.59 9.31 3.16
C VAL A 303 1.93 9.95 2.85
N GLN A 304 2.14 10.43 1.63
CA GLN A 304 3.34 11.18 1.27
C GLN A 304 3.54 12.38 2.19
N GLU A 305 2.52 13.23 2.36
CA GLU A 305 2.57 14.39 3.26
C GLU A 305 2.91 13.98 4.70
N ARG A 306 2.28 12.92 5.22
CA ARG A 306 2.52 12.43 6.59
C ARG A 306 3.90 11.82 6.76
N VAL A 307 4.40 11.12 5.75
CA VAL A 307 5.75 10.54 5.72
C VAL A 307 6.80 11.64 5.66
N GLU A 308 6.60 12.65 4.82
CA GLU A 308 7.49 13.81 4.70
C GLU A 308 7.49 14.62 6.00
N GLY A 309 6.32 14.91 6.59
CA GLY A 309 6.22 15.59 7.87
C GLY A 309 6.88 14.81 9.02
N PHE A 310 6.80 13.47 9.00
CA PHE A 310 7.53 12.63 9.95
C PHE A 310 9.04 12.64 9.71
N SER A 311 9.48 12.57 8.45
CA SER A 311 10.89 12.69 8.07
C SER A 311 11.46 14.02 8.55
N SER A 312 10.80 15.14 8.25
CA SER A 312 11.22 16.46 8.72
C SER A 312 11.26 16.55 10.25
N SER A 313 10.32 15.91 10.96
CA SER A 313 10.39 15.86 12.43
C SER A 313 11.55 15.00 12.95
N ILE A 314 11.98 13.98 12.21
CA ILE A 314 13.20 13.23 12.54
C ILE A 314 14.42 14.10 12.27
N ASP A 315 14.45 14.77 11.11
CA ASP A 315 15.58 15.61 10.71
C ASP A 315 15.80 16.74 11.71
N GLU A 316 14.76 17.49 12.07
CA GLU A 316 14.81 18.55 13.09
C GLU A 316 15.33 18.03 14.44
N LEU A 317 14.92 16.81 14.82
CA LEU A 317 15.34 16.19 16.07
C LEU A 317 16.84 15.90 16.08
N PHE A 318 17.38 15.34 15.00
CA PHE A 318 18.80 15.04 14.86
C PHE A 318 19.63 16.33 14.74
N GLU A 319 19.15 17.30 13.97
CA GLU A 319 19.83 18.59 13.73
C GLU A 319 19.97 19.39 15.03
N VAL A 320 18.85 19.65 15.72
CA VAL A 320 18.82 20.49 16.93
C VAL A 320 19.45 19.80 18.14
N THR A 321 19.27 18.48 18.30
CA THR A 321 19.70 17.79 19.52
C THR A 321 21.14 17.27 19.44
N MET A 322 21.65 17.01 18.23
CA MET A 322 22.95 16.32 18.06
C MET A 322 23.90 17.05 17.12
N GLU A 323 23.49 17.41 15.90
CA GLU A 323 24.41 17.99 14.91
C GLU A 323 24.85 19.41 15.30
N GLU A 324 23.93 20.35 15.53
CA GLU A 324 24.28 21.73 15.91
C GLU A 324 25.15 21.79 17.18
N PRO A 325 24.83 21.08 18.28
CA PRO A 325 25.71 21.07 19.45
C PRO A 325 27.09 20.45 19.17
N SER A 326 27.16 19.42 18.30
CA SER A 326 28.43 18.79 17.95
C SER A 326 29.31 19.70 17.10
N GLU A 327 28.72 20.48 16.17
CA GLU A 327 29.46 21.46 15.37
C GLU A 327 30.02 22.60 16.24
N VAL A 328 29.23 23.10 17.20
CA VAL A 328 29.71 24.10 18.16
C VAL A 328 30.87 23.55 19.00
N LEU A 329 30.77 22.28 19.43
CA LEU A 329 31.87 21.63 20.16
C LEU A 329 33.11 21.47 19.29
N MET A 330 32.94 21.13 18.00
CA MET A 330 34.03 21.04 17.03
C MET A 330 34.77 22.37 16.91
N GLU A 331 34.03 23.47 16.74
CA GLU A 331 34.61 24.83 16.66
C GLU A 331 35.35 25.21 17.96
N GLN A 332 34.81 24.83 19.13
CA GLN A 332 35.46 25.05 20.42
C GLN A 332 36.76 24.25 20.55
N LEU A 333 36.78 22.99 20.12
CA LEU A 333 37.99 22.15 20.11
C LEU A 333 39.04 22.72 19.15
N GLU A 334 38.66 23.18 17.96
CA GLU A 334 39.58 23.82 17.02
C GLU A 334 40.19 25.09 17.57
N LYS A 335 39.38 25.95 18.23
CA LYS A 335 39.86 27.14 18.93
C LYS A 335 40.86 26.77 20.04
N ALA A 336 40.57 25.73 20.82
CA ALA A 336 41.47 25.26 21.87
C ALA A 336 42.80 24.75 21.28
N ILE A 337 42.76 23.94 20.22
CA ILE A 337 43.96 23.45 19.51
C ILE A 337 44.79 24.60 18.94
N ALA A 338 44.15 25.61 18.34
CA ALA A 338 44.85 26.79 17.79
C ALA A 338 45.63 27.57 18.85
N VAL A 339 45.10 27.67 20.07
CA VAL A 339 45.80 28.33 21.20
C VAL A 339 47.08 27.59 21.58
N PHE A 340 47.09 26.25 21.51
CA PHE A 340 48.30 25.46 21.76
C PHE A 340 49.29 25.53 20.59
N ASN A 341 48.85 25.76 19.36
CA ASN A 341 49.73 25.96 18.20
C ASN A 341 50.44 27.34 18.20
N GLU A 342 49.85 28.37 18.80
CA GLU A 342 50.46 29.72 18.94
C GLU A 342 51.35 29.87 20.19
N SER A 343 51.62 28.78 20.91
CA SER A 343 52.24 28.78 22.25
C SER A 343 53.72 29.20 22.29
N GLU A 344 54.45 29.19 21.16
CA GLU A 344 55.85 29.65 21.08
C GLU A 344 56.04 31.13 21.49
N ASN A 345 54.98 31.95 21.49
CA ASN A 345 55.05 33.40 21.77
C ASN A 345 54.28 33.86 23.03
N ARG A 346 53.71 32.96 23.85
CA ARG A 346 52.85 33.32 24.99
C ARG A 346 53.43 32.90 26.34
N SER A 347 53.11 33.61 27.41
CA SER A 347 53.61 33.27 28.74
C SER A 347 52.88 32.04 29.33
N LEU A 348 53.60 31.22 30.11
CA LEU A 348 53.08 30.04 30.82
C LEU A 348 51.82 30.31 31.68
N LYS A 349 51.62 31.55 32.11
CA LYS A 349 50.47 31.95 32.93
C LYS A 349 49.25 32.25 32.06
N GLU A 350 49.46 32.87 30.89
CA GLU A 350 48.39 33.12 29.92
C GLU A 350 47.88 31.80 29.33
N ILE A 351 48.76 30.85 29.01
CA ILE A 351 48.35 29.53 28.48
C ILE A 351 47.52 28.75 29.52
N ARG A 352 47.87 28.85 30.82
CA ARG A 352 47.06 28.28 31.91
C ARG A 352 45.67 28.91 31.98
N ASP A 353 45.59 30.24 32.09
CA ASP A 353 44.31 30.94 32.21
C ASP A 353 43.40 30.66 31.00
N PHE A 354 43.98 30.50 29.80
CA PHE A 354 43.26 30.08 28.59
C PHE A 354 42.84 28.60 28.65
N SER A 355 43.70 27.69 29.08
CA SER A 355 43.40 26.26 29.21
C SER A 355 42.24 26.02 30.19
N THR A 356 42.26 26.66 31.36
CA THR A 356 41.19 26.54 32.35
C THR A 356 39.87 27.11 31.84
N LYS A 357 39.92 28.23 31.09
CA LYS A 357 38.72 28.81 30.47
C LYS A 357 38.13 27.88 29.41
N HIS A 358 38.94 27.39 28.47
CA HIS A 358 38.48 26.48 27.43
C HIS A 358 38.03 25.12 27.98
N LEU A 359 38.66 24.61 29.03
CA LEU A 359 38.20 23.42 29.74
C LEU A 359 36.80 23.65 30.30
N ASN A 360 36.57 24.77 30.99
CA ASN A 360 35.24 25.07 31.53
C ASN A 360 34.20 25.25 30.42
N ASP A 361 34.52 26.00 29.36
CA ASP A 361 33.59 26.26 28.24
C ASP A 361 33.23 24.94 27.51
N ILE A 362 34.21 24.06 27.24
CA ILE A 362 33.99 22.78 26.58
C ILE A 362 33.27 21.79 27.49
N SER A 363 33.66 21.67 28.76
CA SER A 363 32.99 20.79 29.72
C SER A 363 31.55 21.23 29.97
N GLU A 364 31.29 22.53 30.12
CA GLU A 364 29.93 23.06 30.26
C GLU A 364 29.10 22.76 29.01
N HIS A 365 29.66 22.94 27.81
CA HIS A 365 28.96 22.62 26.57
C HIS A 365 28.65 21.12 26.45
N ILE A 366 29.62 20.25 26.70
CA ILE A 366 29.39 18.80 26.65
C ILE A 366 28.35 18.36 27.69
N GLU A 367 28.47 18.80 28.95
CA GLU A 367 27.56 18.38 30.02
C GLU A 367 26.15 18.95 29.86
N VAL A 368 26.03 20.27 29.65
CA VAL A 368 24.75 21.00 29.68
C VAL A 368 24.06 21.00 28.32
N LYS A 369 24.80 21.11 27.21
CA LYS A 369 24.21 21.24 25.87
C LYS A 369 24.11 19.93 25.11
N MET A 370 24.85 18.89 25.50
CA MET A 370 24.82 17.60 24.79
C MET A 370 24.34 16.47 25.70
N ILE A 371 25.07 16.16 26.78
CA ILE A 371 24.81 15.01 27.66
C ILE A 371 23.45 15.13 28.36
N GLN A 372 23.16 16.26 29.00
CA GLN A 372 21.89 16.42 29.72
C GLN A 372 20.68 16.31 28.77
N PRO A 373 20.60 17.03 27.63
CA PRO A 373 19.51 16.86 26.67
C PRO A 373 19.38 15.43 26.14
N LEU A 374 20.49 14.77 25.79
CA LEU A 374 20.46 13.37 25.34
C LEU A 374 19.94 12.42 26.43
N THR A 375 20.31 12.65 27.69
CA THR A 375 19.87 11.83 28.83
C THR A 375 18.38 12.02 29.08
N GLU A 376 17.89 13.28 29.14
CA GLU A 376 16.47 13.60 29.26
C GLU A 376 15.67 12.97 28.10
N PHE A 377 16.20 13.08 26.88
CA PHE A 377 15.60 12.52 25.68
C PHE A 377 15.49 10.99 25.70
N MET A 378 16.50 10.32 26.26
CA MET A 378 16.49 8.86 26.47
C MET A 378 15.54 8.45 27.61
N GLU A 379 15.54 9.17 28.73
CA GLU A 379 14.69 8.89 29.89
C GLU A 379 13.19 9.04 29.55
N GLU A 380 12.85 10.07 28.79
CA GLU A 380 11.49 10.30 28.30
C GLU A 380 11.14 9.42 27.08
N ALA A 381 12.09 8.65 26.54
CA ALA A 381 11.93 7.82 25.35
C ALA A 381 11.26 8.57 24.19
N ILE A 382 11.66 9.83 23.96
CA ILE A 382 10.98 10.72 23.00
C ILE A 382 11.04 10.13 21.58
N PHE A 383 12.18 9.58 21.18
CA PHE A 383 12.32 8.98 19.84
C PHE A 383 11.42 7.76 19.67
N SER A 384 11.42 6.82 20.62
CA SER A 384 10.51 5.67 20.60
C SER A 384 9.05 6.10 20.57
N THR A 385 8.69 7.11 21.36
CA THR A 385 7.32 7.65 21.38
C THR A 385 6.92 8.25 20.03
N LYS A 386 7.84 8.95 19.35
CA LYS A 386 7.60 9.48 17.99
C LYS A 386 7.40 8.36 16.97
N LEU A 387 8.23 7.31 17.02
CA LEU A 387 8.09 6.11 16.18
C LEU A 387 6.78 5.37 16.45
N ASP A 388 6.40 5.19 17.71
CA ASP A 388 5.15 4.53 18.09
C ASP A 388 3.93 5.34 17.65
N ARG A 389 3.94 6.67 17.81
CA ARG A 389 2.86 7.54 17.32
C ARG A 389 2.73 7.47 15.79
N PHE A 390 3.85 7.49 15.08
CA PHE A 390 3.88 7.36 13.63
C PHE A 390 3.28 6.01 13.18
N THR A 391 3.77 4.91 13.74
CA THR A 391 3.31 3.55 13.38
C THR A 391 1.86 3.28 13.80
N ALA A 392 1.42 3.81 14.95
CA ALA A 392 0.04 3.68 15.42
C ALA A 392 -0.97 4.53 14.62
N ALA A 393 -0.51 5.56 13.90
CA ALA A 393 -1.36 6.38 13.06
C ALA A 393 -1.70 5.71 11.71
N ILE A 394 -0.85 4.80 11.21
CA ILE A 394 -1.00 4.15 9.89
C ILE A 394 -2.40 3.53 9.67
N PRO A 395 -3.00 2.79 10.64
CA PRO A 395 -4.37 2.30 10.49
C PRO A 395 -5.40 3.40 10.20
N GLU A 396 -5.29 4.55 10.86
CA GLU A 396 -6.23 5.68 10.67
C GLU A 396 -6.10 6.26 9.26
N TRP A 397 -4.92 6.18 8.63
CA TRP A 397 -4.71 6.70 7.27
C TRP A 397 -5.50 5.91 6.23
N THR A 398 -5.79 4.65 6.53
CA THR A 398 -6.50 3.72 5.64
C THR A 398 -8.01 3.67 5.88
N LYS A 399 -8.52 4.43 6.85
CA LYS A 399 -9.92 4.36 7.26
C LYS A 399 -10.90 4.90 6.22
N ASP A 400 -10.47 5.87 5.43
CA ASP A 400 -11.28 6.48 4.38
C ASP A 400 -11.31 5.64 3.08
N GLN A 401 -10.58 4.52 3.04
CA GLN A 401 -10.62 3.59 1.91
C GLN A 401 -11.90 2.74 1.93
N PRO A 402 -12.43 2.35 0.76
CA PRO A 402 -13.61 1.51 0.68
C PRO A 402 -13.36 0.13 1.30
N GLU A 403 -14.29 -0.32 2.15
CA GLU A 403 -14.21 -1.64 2.81
C GLU A 403 -14.10 -2.77 1.79
N LYS A 404 -14.98 -2.73 0.78
CA LYS A 404 -15.06 -3.70 -0.29
C LYS A 404 -15.03 -3.01 -1.64
N VAL A 405 -14.33 -3.66 -2.57
CA VAL A 405 -14.18 -3.22 -3.95
C VAL A 405 -14.60 -4.37 -4.86
N ILE A 406 -15.23 -4.03 -5.99
CA ILE A 406 -15.53 -4.96 -7.07
C ILE A 406 -14.40 -4.86 -8.11
N LEU A 407 -13.71 -5.97 -8.37
CA LEU A 407 -12.66 -6.06 -9.40
C LEU A 407 -13.21 -6.73 -10.66
N VAL A 408 -12.72 -6.29 -11.82
CA VAL A 408 -13.09 -6.84 -13.12
C VAL A 408 -12.08 -7.92 -13.52
N GLU A 409 -12.46 -9.19 -13.40
CA GLU A 409 -11.57 -10.32 -13.74
C GLU A 409 -11.53 -10.54 -15.26
N LYS A 410 -12.68 -10.39 -15.92
CA LYS A 410 -12.81 -10.48 -17.38
C LYS A 410 -13.80 -9.46 -17.91
N LEU A 411 -13.44 -8.80 -19.00
CA LEU A 411 -14.31 -7.90 -19.74
C LEU A 411 -14.08 -8.11 -21.25
N ASP A 412 -15.10 -8.59 -21.96
CA ASP A 412 -15.06 -8.74 -23.42
C ASP A 412 -16.00 -7.72 -24.08
N MET A 413 -15.41 -6.64 -24.59
CA MET A 413 -16.10 -5.56 -25.32
C MET A 413 -16.29 -5.85 -26.82
N THR A 414 -15.87 -7.03 -27.31
CA THR A 414 -16.05 -7.43 -28.72
C THR A 414 -17.46 -7.92 -29.01
N LYS A 415 -18.17 -8.38 -27.97
CA LYS A 415 -19.59 -8.75 -28.02
C LYS A 415 -20.44 -7.62 -27.44
N LEU A 416 -21.63 -7.44 -28.00
CA LEU A 416 -22.58 -6.40 -27.56
C LEU A 416 -23.96 -7.04 -27.30
N PRO A 417 -24.47 -7.02 -26.06
CA PRO A 417 -23.83 -6.52 -24.84
C PRO A 417 -22.57 -7.31 -24.44
N PRO A 418 -21.67 -6.71 -23.64
CA PRO A 418 -20.42 -7.34 -23.23
C PRO A 418 -20.65 -8.48 -22.24
N ASP A 419 -19.77 -9.48 -22.31
CA ASP A 419 -19.65 -10.52 -21.29
C ASP A 419 -18.62 -10.06 -20.25
N PHE A 420 -18.94 -10.18 -18.95
CA PHE A 420 -18.04 -9.76 -17.87
C PHE A 420 -18.18 -10.63 -16.61
N GLU A 421 -17.10 -10.70 -15.83
CA GLU A 421 -17.03 -11.38 -14.54
C GLU A 421 -16.44 -10.43 -13.47
N PHE A 422 -17.12 -10.34 -12.33
CA PHE A 422 -16.76 -9.47 -11.22
C PHE A 422 -16.64 -10.25 -9.91
N GLU A 423 -15.65 -9.91 -9.08
CA GLU A 423 -15.60 -10.40 -7.70
C GLU A 423 -15.32 -9.28 -6.71
N SER A 424 -15.89 -9.41 -5.50
CA SER A 424 -15.62 -8.49 -4.40
C SER A 424 -14.38 -8.89 -3.60
N VAL A 425 -13.58 -7.90 -3.18
CA VAL A 425 -12.41 -8.08 -2.32
C VAL A 425 -12.43 -7.07 -1.17
N ASP A 426 -11.94 -7.49 0.01
CA ASP A 426 -11.79 -6.63 1.19
C ASP A 426 -10.57 -5.70 1.03
N TRP A 427 -10.76 -4.60 0.30
CA TRP A 427 -9.70 -3.69 -0.13
C TRP A 427 -9.06 -2.92 1.03
N GLN A 428 -9.86 -2.28 1.89
CA GLN A 428 -9.34 -1.52 3.03
C GLN A 428 -8.39 -2.35 3.91
N VAL A 429 -8.77 -3.60 4.19
CA VAL A 429 -7.97 -4.52 5.01
C VAL A 429 -6.66 -4.86 4.32
N LEU A 430 -6.67 -5.07 3.00
CA LEU A 430 -5.46 -5.30 2.22
C LEU A 430 -4.52 -4.09 2.29
N VAL A 431 -5.03 -2.88 2.02
CA VAL A 431 -4.25 -1.64 2.08
C VAL A 431 -3.63 -1.49 3.46
N GLN A 432 -4.42 -1.61 4.53
CA GLN A 432 -3.94 -1.55 5.90
C GLN A 432 -2.81 -2.56 6.16
N ARG A 433 -2.95 -3.79 5.69
CA ARG A 433 -1.92 -4.83 5.85
C ARG A 433 -0.64 -4.50 5.07
N VAL A 434 -0.75 -4.01 3.84
CA VAL A 434 0.42 -3.61 3.03
C VAL A 434 1.17 -2.48 3.73
N MET A 435 0.45 -1.44 4.16
CA MET A 435 1.02 -0.30 4.86
C MET A 435 1.69 -0.70 6.18
N ASN A 436 1.03 -1.55 6.98
CA ASN A 436 1.60 -2.04 8.23
C ASN A 436 2.85 -2.90 8.00
N ASN A 437 2.85 -3.74 6.96
CA ASN A 437 3.94 -4.67 6.72
C ASN A 437 5.18 -4.00 6.13
N GLN A 438 5.00 -3.07 5.19
CA GLN A 438 6.10 -2.39 4.51
C GLN A 438 6.60 -1.18 5.31
N ILE A 439 5.71 -0.38 5.91
CA ILE A 439 6.09 0.84 6.63
C ILE A 439 6.14 0.56 8.13
N ALA A 440 5.01 0.24 8.77
CA ALA A 440 4.94 0.24 10.24
C ALA A 440 5.99 -0.70 10.88
N LYS A 441 6.11 -1.92 10.34
CA LYS A 441 7.00 -2.96 10.85
C LYS A 441 8.48 -2.57 10.84
N GLU A 442 8.90 -1.77 9.87
CA GLU A 442 10.29 -1.34 9.70
C GLU A 442 10.66 -0.22 10.68
N PHE A 443 9.67 0.53 11.16
CA PHE A 443 9.82 1.68 12.06
C PHE A 443 9.35 1.43 13.50
N ILE A 444 9.07 0.17 13.87
CA ILE A 444 8.84 -0.18 15.28
C ILE A 444 10.12 0.08 16.08
N PRO A 445 10.05 0.65 17.30
CA PRO A 445 11.22 0.90 18.14
C PRO A 445 12.17 -0.29 18.29
N LYS A 446 11.62 -1.51 18.35
CA LYS A 446 12.40 -2.76 18.42
C LYS A 446 13.33 -2.99 17.22
N GLN A 447 12.98 -2.51 16.03
CA GLN A 447 13.79 -2.65 14.81
C GLN A 447 14.77 -1.49 14.64
N VAL A 448 14.33 -0.26 14.93
CA VAL A 448 15.16 0.95 14.81
C VAL A 448 16.21 1.03 15.92
N LYS A 449 15.84 0.54 17.10
CA LYS A 449 16.58 0.55 18.37
C LYS A 449 17.14 1.93 18.71
N PRO A 450 16.27 2.94 18.88
CA PRO A 450 16.72 4.31 19.08
C PRO A 450 17.51 4.45 20.39
N GLU A 451 17.12 3.79 21.48
CA GLU A 451 17.81 3.89 22.77
C GLU A 451 19.22 3.28 22.72
N GLU A 452 19.41 2.17 22.01
CA GLU A 452 20.75 1.56 21.84
C GLU A 452 21.67 2.52 21.08
N PHE A 453 21.15 3.19 20.06
CA PHE A 453 21.88 4.20 19.32
C PHE A 453 22.21 5.43 20.17
N LEU A 454 21.24 5.99 20.89
CA LEU A 454 21.43 7.16 21.76
C LEU A 454 22.40 6.86 22.91
N ALA A 455 22.34 5.66 23.50
CA ALA A 455 23.27 5.23 24.53
C ALA A 455 24.71 5.18 23.99
N ASN A 456 24.90 4.73 22.74
CA ASN A 456 26.22 4.73 22.11
C ASN A 456 26.73 6.16 21.88
N VAL A 457 25.87 7.06 21.39
CA VAL A 457 26.21 8.49 21.23
C VAL A 457 26.62 9.10 22.57
N LEU A 458 25.85 8.84 23.63
CA LEU A 458 26.13 9.32 24.98
C LEU A 458 27.48 8.82 25.50
N ASN A 459 27.77 7.53 25.33
CA ASN A 459 29.04 6.93 25.73
C ASN A 459 30.23 7.53 24.97
N GLU A 460 30.08 7.76 23.66
CA GLU A 460 31.13 8.39 22.85
C GLU A 460 31.38 9.85 23.27
N LEU A 461 30.33 10.60 23.61
CA LEU A 461 30.45 11.96 24.14
C LEU A 461 31.12 12.00 25.52
N GLN A 462 30.80 11.07 26.41
CA GLN A 462 31.47 10.94 27.70
C GLN A 462 32.96 10.63 27.55
N GLU A 463 33.32 9.79 26.58
CA GLU A 463 34.72 9.50 26.28
C GLU A 463 35.44 10.73 25.72
N ILE A 464 34.81 11.48 24.81
CA ILE A 464 35.34 12.76 24.31
C ILE A 464 35.56 13.73 25.47
N SER A 465 34.58 13.88 26.36
CA SER A 465 34.70 14.71 27.57
C SER A 465 35.89 14.31 28.44
N GLN A 466 36.06 13.00 28.70
CA GLN A 466 37.16 12.49 29.50
C GLN A 466 38.53 12.73 28.84
N ILE A 467 38.63 12.57 27.51
CA ILE A 467 39.85 12.88 26.75
C ILE A 467 40.18 14.37 26.89
N VAL A 468 39.21 15.26 26.68
CA VAL A 468 39.42 16.71 26.80
C VAL A 468 39.85 17.09 28.21
N PHE A 469 39.12 16.63 29.23
CA PHE A 469 39.39 16.95 30.63
C PHE A 469 40.78 16.49 31.06
N THR A 470 41.12 15.21 30.82
CA THR A 470 42.39 14.63 31.26
C THR A 470 43.58 15.33 30.61
N ASN A 471 43.50 15.63 29.30
CA ASN A 471 44.63 16.24 28.58
C ASN A 471 44.81 17.73 28.89
N LEU A 472 43.72 18.47 29.15
CA LEU A 472 43.78 19.87 29.58
C LEU A 472 44.18 20.02 31.06
N GLU A 473 43.83 19.05 31.93
CA GLU A 473 44.28 19.02 33.34
C GLU A 473 45.79 18.75 33.43
N ILE A 474 46.32 17.83 32.60
CA ILE A 474 47.77 17.57 32.49
C ILE A 474 48.52 18.84 32.08
N ALA A 475 47.96 19.65 31.18
CA ALA A 475 48.55 20.94 30.80
C ALA A 475 48.61 21.94 31.97
N ASP A 476 47.70 21.84 32.94
CA ASP A 476 47.64 22.72 34.12
C ASP A 476 48.54 22.23 35.27
N GLU A 477 48.84 20.93 35.40
CA GLU A 477 49.59 20.40 36.55
C GLU A 477 51.12 20.56 36.47
N VAL A 478 51.70 20.84 35.29
CA VAL A 478 53.17 20.77 35.18
C VAL A 478 53.88 21.93 35.90
N LYS A 479 54.42 21.58 37.05
CA LYS A 479 55.56 22.22 37.71
C LYS A 479 56.76 21.27 37.58
N LYS A 480 57.71 21.63 36.72
CA LYS A 480 59.11 21.14 36.72
C LYS A 480 59.31 19.65 36.38
N SER A 481 59.47 19.32 35.10
CA SER A 481 60.29 18.17 34.67
C SER A 481 60.74 18.35 33.21
N ASP A 482 61.96 17.89 32.91
CA ASP A 482 62.71 18.08 31.65
C ASP A 482 62.41 17.01 30.56
N GLU A 483 61.29 16.31 30.60
CA GLU A 483 60.96 15.28 29.58
C GLU A 483 59.50 15.40 29.12
N GLU A 484 59.35 15.57 27.78
CA GLU A 484 58.16 15.84 26.95
C GLU A 484 57.38 17.13 27.27
N GLU A 485 57.21 17.98 26.24
CA GLU A 485 56.48 19.25 26.38
C GLU A 485 54.99 18.95 26.66
N PRO A 486 54.47 19.26 27.85
CA PRO A 486 53.09 18.92 28.26
C PRO A 486 52.02 19.50 27.33
N PHE A 487 52.38 20.55 26.59
CA PHE A 487 51.56 21.19 25.58
C PHE A 487 51.39 20.33 24.32
N GLU A 488 52.40 19.56 23.92
CA GLU A 488 52.29 18.62 22.80
C GLU A 488 51.33 17.48 23.16
N VAL A 489 51.41 16.96 24.38
CA VAL A 489 50.51 15.91 24.90
C VAL A 489 49.06 16.41 24.96
N ALA A 490 48.85 17.63 25.45
CA ALA A 490 47.53 18.25 25.49
C ALA A 490 46.95 18.48 24.08
N ARG A 491 47.79 18.96 23.14
CA ARG A 491 47.41 19.14 21.73
C ARG A 491 47.02 17.83 21.07
N GLU A 492 47.84 16.79 21.20
CA GLU A 492 47.54 15.45 20.65
C GLU A 492 46.26 14.87 21.27
N GLY A 493 46.03 15.12 22.56
CA GLY A 493 44.77 14.79 23.25
C GLY A 493 43.54 15.45 22.62
N LEU A 494 43.61 16.77 22.40
CA LEU A 494 42.51 17.52 21.77
C LEU A 494 42.30 17.15 20.30
N GLU A 495 43.37 16.89 19.55
CA GLU A 495 43.28 16.40 18.17
C GLU A 495 42.57 15.03 18.11
N ARG A 496 42.88 14.12 19.05
CA ARG A 496 42.16 12.85 19.18
C ARG A 496 40.67 13.04 19.53
N ALA A 497 40.36 13.95 20.45
CA ALA A 497 38.98 14.29 20.78
C ALA A 497 38.22 14.85 19.57
N ARG A 498 38.88 15.71 18.78
CA ARG A 498 38.34 16.28 17.54
C ARG A 498 38.02 15.20 16.50
N VAL A 499 38.98 14.32 16.21
CA VAL A 499 38.79 13.21 15.26
C VAL A 499 37.63 12.32 15.70
N LYS A 500 37.56 12.00 16.99
CA LYS A 500 36.47 11.17 17.54
C LYS A 500 35.10 11.86 17.47
N LEU A 501 35.05 13.18 17.66
CA LEU A 501 33.83 13.96 17.48
C LEU A 501 33.38 13.97 16.01
N ASP A 502 34.32 14.06 15.07
CA ASP A 502 34.02 13.99 13.63
C ASP A 502 33.41 12.62 13.25
N GLU A 503 34.01 11.54 13.75
CA GLU A 503 33.46 10.18 13.59
C GLU A 503 32.04 10.05 14.16
N LEU A 504 31.78 10.69 15.31
CA LEU A 504 30.46 10.70 15.93
C LEU A 504 29.44 11.47 15.09
N ILE A 505 29.79 12.66 14.58
CA ILE A 505 28.96 13.45 13.67
C ILE A 505 28.60 12.63 12.42
N GLN A 506 29.59 11.95 11.82
CA GLN A 506 29.37 11.10 10.64
C GLN A 506 28.42 9.92 10.94
N LYS A 507 28.53 9.29 12.12
CA LYS A 507 27.60 8.23 12.55
C LYS A 507 26.17 8.76 12.73
N ILE A 508 26.02 9.95 13.31
CA ILE A 508 24.73 10.62 13.49
C ILE A 508 24.08 10.88 12.13
N HIS A 509 24.83 11.50 11.21
CA HIS A 509 24.39 11.82 9.87
C HIS A 509 23.95 10.56 9.09
N THR A 510 24.80 9.52 9.09
CA THR A 510 24.50 8.24 8.43
C THR A 510 23.23 7.59 8.99
N LYS A 511 23.00 7.69 10.31
CA LYS A 511 21.78 7.17 10.94
C LYS A 511 20.54 7.96 10.52
N ARG A 512 20.63 9.29 10.48
CA ARG A 512 19.55 10.17 10.02
C ARG A 512 19.17 9.88 8.57
N GLU A 513 20.13 9.97 7.65
CA GLU A 513 19.91 9.73 6.21
C GLU A 513 19.42 8.30 5.95
N GLY A 514 19.96 7.31 6.68
CA GLY A 514 19.52 5.92 6.58
C GLY A 514 18.06 5.72 6.98
N LEU A 515 17.55 6.48 7.96
CA LEU A 515 16.13 6.43 8.33
C LEU A 515 15.24 7.12 7.31
N ALA A 516 15.61 8.32 6.85
CA ALA A 516 14.86 9.06 5.83
C ALA A 516 14.76 8.27 4.51
N THR A 517 15.88 7.73 4.03
CA THR A 517 15.95 6.91 2.80
C THR A 517 15.16 5.61 2.93
N ARG A 518 15.21 4.96 4.10
CA ARG A 518 14.41 3.75 4.35
C ARG A 518 12.92 4.08 4.37
N LEU A 519 12.54 5.24 4.89
CA LEU A 519 11.14 5.63 5.01
C LEU A 519 10.53 5.91 3.63
N SER A 520 11.19 6.74 2.82
CA SER A 520 10.78 7.02 1.44
C SER A 520 10.76 5.75 0.59
N GLY A 521 11.80 4.92 0.71
CA GLY A 521 11.88 3.66 -0.03
C GLY A 521 10.79 2.65 0.33
N GLN A 522 10.43 2.50 1.62
CA GLN A 522 9.34 1.60 2.02
C GLN A 522 7.96 2.12 1.61
N ARG A 523 7.76 3.45 1.63
CA ARG A 523 6.55 4.09 1.09
C ARG A 523 6.38 3.74 -0.39
N GLU A 524 7.41 3.95 -1.20
CA GLU A 524 7.37 3.64 -2.63
C GLU A 524 7.07 2.17 -2.88
N VAL A 525 7.76 1.26 -2.19
CA VAL A 525 7.50 -0.19 -2.31
C VAL A 525 6.06 -0.55 -1.93
N ALA A 526 5.47 0.10 -0.92
CA ALA A 526 4.10 -0.16 -0.51
C ALA A 526 3.09 0.26 -1.59
N PHE A 527 3.23 1.49 -2.11
CA PHE A 527 2.29 2.04 -3.08
C PHE A 527 2.46 1.46 -4.47
N THR A 528 3.68 1.15 -4.91
CA THR A 528 3.90 0.43 -6.17
C THR A 528 3.24 -0.96 -6.14
N LYS A 529 3.34 -1.69 -5.03
CA LYS A 529 2.64 -2.98 -4.87
C LYS A 529 1.12 -2.84 -4.96
N LEU A 530 0.55 -1.83 -4.29
CA LEU A 530 -0.89 -1.57 -4.35
C LEU A 530 -1.33 -1.15 -5.76
N ALA A 531 -0.55 -0.31 -6.44
CA ALA A 531 -0.82 0.13 -7.81
C ALA A 531 -0.82 -1.04 -8.79
N MET A 532 0.15 -1.96 -8.71
CA MET A 532 0.16 -3.16 -9.55
C MET A 532 -1.02 -4.10 -9.29
N LEU A 533 -1.48 -4.21 -8.03
CA LEU A 533 -2.67 -4.98 -7.70
C LEU A 533 -3.94 -4.36 -8.31
N LEU A 534 -4.01 -3.03 -8.35
CA LEU A 534 -5.10 -2.29 -9.02
C LEU A 534 -5.04 -2.38 -10.54
N GLU A 535 -3.84 -2.38 -11.12
CA GLU A 535 -3.62 -2.50 -12.56
C GLU A 535 -4.00 -3.89 -13.08
N LYS A 536 -3.55 -4.95 -12.40
CA LYS A 536 -3.76 -6.34 -12.84
C LYS A 536 -5.19 -6.83 -12.67
N GLN A 537 -5.90 -6.34 -11.65
CA GLN A 537 -7.28 -6.71 -11.32
C GLN A 537 -7.52 -8.20 -11.02
N ASP A 538 -6.45 -9.01 -10.89
CA ASP A 538 -6.57 -10.43 -10.60
C ASP A 538 -6.88 -10.63 -9.11
N VAL A 539 -8.13 -11.00 -8.85
CA VAL A 539 -8.64 -11.28 -7.51
C VAL A 539 -7.82 -12.35 -6.80
N LYS A 540 -7.27 -13.34 -7.52
CA LYS A 540 -6.40 -14.37 -6.93
C LYS A 540 -5.11 -13.76 -6.45
N GLU A 541 -4.47 -12.89 -7.25
CA GLU A 541 -3.26 -12.19 -6.82
C GLU A 541 -3.54 -11.29 -5.61
N VAL A 542 -4.65 -10.55 -5.61
CA VAL A 542 -5.05 -9.70 -4.49
C VAL A 542 -5.31 -10.52 -3.21
N ARG A 543 -6.02 -11.64 -3.31
CA ARG A 543 -6.24 -12.56 -2.19
C ARG A 543 -4.95 -13.23 -1.72
N MET A 544 -4.08 -13.65 -2.64
CA MET A 544 -2.78 -14.23 -2.31
C MET A 544 -1.88 -13.22 -1.62
N ALA A 545 -1.83 -11.98 -2.10
CA ALA A 545 -1.13 -10.89 -1.43
C ALA A 545 -1.68 -10.67 -0.02
N GLY A 546 -3.01 -10.59 0.13
CA GLY A 546 -3.67 -10.48 1.43
C GLY A 546 -3.32 -11.64 2.38
N ALA A 547 -3.24 -12.87 1.87
CA ALA A 547 -2.84 -14.06 2.61
C ALA A 547 -1.35 -14.07 2.96
N GLU A 548 -0.48 -13.63 2.05
CA GLU A 548 0.96 -13.50 2.27
C GLU A 548 1.23 -12.47 3.38
N PHE A 549 0.56 -11.32 3.34
CA PHE A 549 0.69 -10.30 4.38
C PHE A 549 0.14 -10.77 5.72
N MET A 550 -0.99 -11.49 5.73
CA MET A 550 -1.52 -12.14 6.94
C MET A 550 -0.54 -13.18 7.49
N ALA A 551 0.11 -13.97 6.63
CA ALA A 551 1.14 -14.92 7.05
C ALA A 551 2.36 -14.21 7.65
N LYS A 552 2.80 -13.09 7.06
CA LYS A 552 3.93 -12.28 7.58
C LYS A 552 3.61 -11.59 8.91
N GLU A 553 2.37 -11.19 9.14
CA GLU A 553 1.87 -10.64 10.40
C GLU A 553 1.82 -11.74 11.49
N THR A 554 1.23 -12.90 11.17
CA THR A 554 1.11 -14.04 12.09
C THR A 554 2.42 -14.80 12.33
N ALA A 555 3.42 -14.69 11.45
CA ALA A 555 4.74 -15.31 11.63
C ALA A 555 5.50 -14.75 12.84
N ILE A 556 5.32 -13.46 13.16
CA ILE A 556 5.88 -12.83 14.36
C ILE A 556 5.26 -13.45 15.62
N ASP A 557 3.97 -13.72 15.56
CA ASP A 557 3.17 -14.31 16.62
C ASP A 557 3.51 -15.81 16.83
N TRP A 558 3.81 -16.52 15.73
CA TRP A 558 4.26 -17.91 15.77
C TRP A 558 5.65 -18.04 16.39
N LYS A 559 6.62 -17.20 16.01
CA LYS A 559 7.98 -17.23 16.60
C LYS A 559 7.92 -17.01 18.11
N THR A 560 7.06 -16.11 18.55
CA THR A 560 6.83 -15.81 19.98
C THR A 560 6.14 -16.99 20.69
N LYS A 561 5.08 -17.56 20.10
CA LYS A 561 4.40 -18.76 20.63
C LYS A 561 5.31 -20.00 20.64
N PHE A 562 6.18 -20.16 19.65
CA PHE A 562 7.14 -21.25 19.56
C PHE A 562 8.25 -21.10 20.60
N GLN A 563 8.79 -19.91 20.82
CA GLN A 563 9.76 -19.65 21.89
C GLN A 563 9.18 -19.93 23.28
N VAL A 564 7.94 -19.50 23.55
CA VAL A 564 7.25 -19.80 24.82
C VAL A 564 7.00 -21.30 24.98
N ARG A 565 6.53 -21.99 23.92
CA ARG A 565 6.34 -23.45 23.97
C ARG A 565 7.66 -24.21 24.07
N TRP A 566 8.72 -23.73 23.41
CA TRP A 566 10.04 -24.33 23.46
C TRP A 566 10.70 -24.14 24.82
N ALA A 567 10.51 -23.00 25.48
CA ALA A 567 10.94 -22.79 26.86
C ALA A 567 10.25 -23.77 27.83
N ILE A 568 8.93 -23.99 27.67
CA ILE A 568 8.18 -24.99 28.46
C ILE A 568 8.66 -26.42 28.16
N ILE A 569 8.99 -26.71 26.90
CA ILE A 569 9.53 -28.01 26.48
C ILE A 569 10.95 -28.19 27.01
N SER A 570 11.81 -27.18 26.97
CA SER A 570 13.20 -27.25 27.46
C SER A 570 13.24 -27.47 28.96
N GLU A 571 12.37 -26.83 29.74
CA GLU A 571 12.26 -27.08 31.18
C GLU A 571 11.85 -28.54 31.48
N LYS A 572 10.90 -29.09 30.71
CA LYS A 572 10.47 -30.49 30.84
C LYS A 572 11.56 -31.47 30.40
N VAL A 573 12.28 -31.17 29.32
CA VAL A 573 13.41 -31.97 28.83
C VAL A 573 14.57 -31.94 29.82
N GLU A 574 14.86 -30.79 30.44
CA GLU A 574 15.89 -30.68 31.46
C GLU A 574 15.52 -31.48 32.72
N LEU A 575 14.27 -31.42 33.17
CA LEU A 575 13.78 -32.24 34.28
C LEU A 575 13.89 -33.73 33.99
N VAL A 576 13.54 -34.15 32.78
CA VAL A 576 13.67 -35.55 32.32
C VAL A 576 15.14 -35.95 32.19
N ALA A 577 16.00 -35.09 31.63
CA ALA A 577 17.43 -35.33 31.52
C ALA A 577 18.11 -35.45 32.90
N ARG A 578 17.74 -34.62 33.87
CA ARG A 578 18.17 -34.74 35.27
C ARG A 578 17.68 -36.04 35.90
N PHE A 579 16.47 -36.49 35.58
CA PHE A 579 15.94 -37.79 36.05
C PHE A 579 16.66 -38.98 35.43
N ILE A 580 16.93 -38.93 34.11
CA ILE A 580 17.65 -39.96 33.37
C ILE A 580 19.11 -40.00 33.83
N TRP A 581 19.78 -38.87 34.01
CA TRP A 581 21.15 -38.84 34.54
C TRP A 581 21.16 -39.32 36.00
N LYS A 582 20.21 -38.93 36.84
CA LYS A 582 20.14 -39.48 38.21
C LYS A 582 19.95 -41.01 38.22
N LYS A 583 19.07 -41.55 37.35
CA LYS A 583 18.84 -42.99 37.18
C LYS A 583 20.05 -43.72 36.59
N ALA A 584 20.67 -43.14 35.56
CA ALA A 584 21.87 -43.66 34.92
C ALA A 584 23.05 -43.65 35.89
N LYS A 585 23.24 -42.61 36.72
CA LYS A 585 24.28 -42.55 37.76
C LYS A 585 24.10 -43.64 38.80
N LEU A 586 22.87 -43.88 39.25
CA LEU A 586 22.53 -44.97 40.17
C LEU A 586 22.78 -46.34 39.57
N TYR A 587 22.42 -46.53 38.30
CA TYR A 587 22.65 -47.77 37.57
C TYR A 587 24.16 -48.01 37.33
N PHE A 588 24.88 -46.96 36.94
CA PHE A 588 26.32 -46.97 36.70
C PHE A 588 27.10 -47.17 38.01
N GLN A 589 26.68 -46.59 39.14
CA GLN A 589 27.30 -46.85 40.44
C GLN A 589 27.11 -48.30 40.92
N ASN A 590 25.95 -48.89 40.65
CA ASN A 590 25.71 -50.31 40.97
C ASN A 590 26.50 -51.25 40.05
N ILE A 591 26.59 -50.93 38.76
CA ILE A 591 27.40 -51.67 37.79
C ILE A 591 28.91 -51.50 38.07
N ARG A 592 29.36 -50.31 38.48
CA ARG A 592 30.76 -50.01 38.82
C ARG A 592 31.23 -50.76 40.08
N LYS A 593 30.32 -50.96 41.06
CA LYS A 593 30.55 -51.84 42.22
C LYS A 593 30.57 -53.33 41.85
N PHE A 594 29.74 -53.75 40.88
CA PHE A 594 29.66 -55.13 40.43
C PHE A 594 30.84 -55.53 39.51
N LEU A 595 31.37 -54.58 38.72
CA LEU A 595 32.51 -54.76 37.82
C LEU A 595 33.89 -54.50 38.46
N GLY A 596 33.95 -54.20 39.77
CA GLY A 596 35.22 -54.06 40.49
C GLY A 596 36.02 -52.80 40.17
N PHE A 597 35.45 -51.79 39.51
CA PHE A 597 36.10 -50.49 39.28
C PHE A 597 35.92 -49.56 40.49
N ALA A 598 36.42 -49.97 41.65
CA ALA A 598 36.67 -49.03 42.75
C ALA A 598 37.94 -48.25 42.40
N GLU A 599 37.78 -46.96 42.07
CA GLU A 599 38.89 -46.02 41.98
C GLU A 599 39.53 -45.90 43.37
N LYS A 600 40.85 -46.12 43.40
CA LYS A 600 41.70 -45.73 44.53
C LYS A 600 41.68 -44.21 44.64
N GLU A 601 41.66 -43.71 45.87
CA GLU A 601 42.03 -42.32 46.17
C GLU A 601 43.45 -42.07 45.64
N GLU A 602 43.56 -41.23 44.61
CA GLU A 602 44.83 -40.63 44.21
C GLU A 602 44.97 -39.27 44.91
N LEU A 603 45.68 -39.35 46.03
CA LEU A 603 46.78 -38.50 46.49
C LEU A 603 46.85 -37.04 46.00
N GLU A 604 46.85 -36.18 47.01
CA GLU A 604 47.66 -34.96 47.16
C GLU A 604 48.90 -34.91 46.25
N GLY A 605 48.98 -33.86 45.42
CA GLY A 605 50.18 -33.60 44.63
C GLY A 605 50.03 -32.39 43.72
N ASP A 606 49.92 -31.18 44.28
CA ASP A 606 50.49 -29.96 43.68
C ASP A 606 50.40 -28.77 44.65
N LYS A 607 51.42 -28.64 45.52
CA LYS A 607 51.57 -27.49 46.45
C LYS A 607 52.95 -26.84 46.37
N THR A 608 53.73 -27.12 45.33
CA THR A 608 55.13 -26.67 45.24
C THR A 608 55.43 -25.71 44.08
N ASP A 609 54.42 -25.24 43.35
CA ASP A 609 54.66 -24.29 42.23
C ASP A 609 54.06 -22.89 42.45
N LEU A 610 53.17 -22.72 43.43
CA LEU A 610 52.52 -21.43 43.67
C LEU A 610 53.47 -20.39 44.32
N ALA A 611 54.41 -20.84 45.16
CA ALA A 611 55.35 -19.94 45.83
C ALA A 611 56.44 -19.43 44.88
N THR A 612 56.88 -20.27 43.94
CA THR A 612 57.86 -19.94 42.90
C THR A 612 57.26 -18.94 41.89
N PHE A 613 56.02 -19.20 41.44
CA PHE A 613 55.27 -18.33 40.55
C PHE A 613 55.01 -16.93 41.15
N LEU A 614 54.73 -16.85 42.46
CA LEU A 614 54.53 -15.58 43.15
C LEU A 614 55.82 -14.75 43.27
N SER A 615 56.98 -15.38 43.46
CA SER A 615 58.26 -14.64 43.51
C SER A 615 58.72 -14.11 42.15
N GLU A 616 58.50 -14.88 41.07
CA GLU A 616 58.79 -14.42 39.70
C GLU A 616 57.87 -13.28 39.24
N THR A 617 56.64 -13.23 39.78
CA THR A 617 55.68 -12.16 39.45
C THR A 617 56.08 -10.84 40.10
N ASP A 618 56.59 -10.86 41.33
CA ASP A 618 57.05 -9.65 42.03
C ASP A 618 58.30 -9.03 41.36
N GLU A 619 59.21 -9.84 40.80
CA GLU A 619 60.35 -9.35 40.02
C GLU A 619 59.93 -8.70 38.70
N LYS A 620 58.98 -9.30 37.97
CA LYS A 620 58.46 -8.71 36.71
C LYS A 620 57.68 -7.42 36.93
N ILE A 621 56.98 -7.28 38.06
CA ILE A 621 56.28 -6.03 38.42
C ILE A 621 57.29 -4.90 38.65
N ALA A 622 58.50 -5.20 39.14
CA ALA A 622 59.56 -4.20 39.33
C ALA A 622 60.23 -3.73 38.02
N GLU A 623 60.02 -4.41 36.89
CA GLU A 623 60.54 -4.01 35.57
C GLU A 623 59.59 -3.11 34.77
N LEU A 624 58.31 -3.02 35.17
CA LEU A 624 57.29 -2.26 34.42
C LEU A 624 57.51 -0.73 34.49
N PRO A 625 57.06 0.05 33.48
CA PRO A 625 57.04 1.52 33.52
C PRO A 625 56.24 2.08 34.70
N PHE A 626 56.55 3.32 35.12
CA PHE A 626 56.07 3.93 36.37
C PHE A 626 54.53 3.92 36.55
N ILE A 627 53.76 4.14 35.48
CA ILE A 627 52.29 4.12 35.51
C ILE A 627 51.75 2.72 35.90
N TYR A 628 52.39 1.66 35.41
CA TYR A 628 51.94 0.29 35.66
C TYR A 628 52.34 -0.23 37.04
N ARG A 629 53.51 0.15 37.58
CA ARG A 629 53.88 -0.17 38.98
C ARG A 629 52.87 0.37 39.99
N ARG A 630 52.27 1.52 39.67
CA ARG A 630 51.30 2.21 40.53
C ARG A 630 49.97 1.45 40.70
N LEU A 631 49.62 0.57 39.75
CA LEU A 631 48.40 -0.26 39.80
C LEU A 631 48.55 -1.53 40.67
N PHE A 632 49.78 -1.98 40.94
CA PHE A 632 50.07 -3.28 41.60
C PHE A 632 50.71 -3.14 43.01
N ASP A 633 50.71 -1.96 43.61
CA ASP A 633 51.23 -1.75 44.97
C ASP A 633 50.27 -2.27 46.04
N PHE A 634 50.55 -3.48 46.57
CA PHE A 634 49.73 -4.17 47.57
C PHE A 634 49.60 -3.44 48.92
N LYS A 635 50.35 -2.37 49.16
CA LYS A 635 50.26 -1.56 50.40
C LYS A 635 49.31 -0.36 50.28
N LYS A 636 48.84 -0.02 49.08
CA LYS A 636 47.84 1.04 48.87
C LYS A 636 46.42 0.49 48.89
N GLU A 637 45.49 1.29 49.41
CA GLU A 637 44.07 0.99 49.31
C GLU A 637 43.66 1.00 47.82
N VAL A 638 43.09 -0.11 47.36
CA VAL A 638 42.53 -0.21 46.01
C VAL A 638 41.34 0.74 45.90
N ASP A 639 41.35 1.59 44.87
CA ASP A 639 40.28 2.53 44.53
C ASP A 639 39.02 1.75 44.10
N ASP A 640 37.87 2.12 44.65
CA ASP A 640 36.59 1.43 44.45
C ASP A 640 36.17 1.41 42.96
N ARG A 641 36.72 2.31 42.13
CA ARG A 641 36.52 2.35 40.67
C ARG A 641 37.02 1.09 39.93
N PHE A 642 37.94 0.33 40.51
CA PHE A 642 38.46 -0.92 39.91
C PHE A 642 37.70 -2.18 40.36
N TYR A 643 36.67 -2.04 41.21
CA TYR A 643 35.86 -3.18 41.65
C TYR A 643 34.73 -3.49 40.66
N ILE A 644 34.83 -4.61 39.94
CA ILE A 644 33.76 -5.10 39.06
C ILE A 644 32.64 -5.69 39.92
N ARG A 645 31.51 -4.97 39.98
CA ARG A 645 30.34 -5.36 40.77
C ARG A 645 29.69 -6.63 40.22
N LYS A 646 29.49 -7.62 41.10
CA LYS A 646 28.68 -8.81 40.82
C LYS A 646 27.31 -8.67 41.49
N PRO A 647 26.25 -8.26 40.78
CA PRO A 647 24.95 -7.91 41.37
C PRO A 647 24.34 -9.05 42.20
N GLU A 648 24.52 -10.31 41.78
CA GLU A 648 24.04 -11.49 42.51
C GLU A 648 24.59 -11.60 43.94
N GLN A 649 25.83 -11.15 44.18
CA GLN A 649 26.47 -11.22 45.50
C GLN A 649 25.87 -10.18 46.46
N PHE A 650 25.59 -8.98 45.95
CA PHE A 650 24.93 -7.92 46.70
C PHE A 650 23.48 -8.27 47.02
N GLU A 651 22.74 -8.87 46.09
CA GLU A 651 21.37 -9.30 46.35
C GLU A 651 21.29 -10.39 47.45
N ARG A 652 22.24 -11.33 47.46
CA ARG A 652 22.30 -12.36 48.53
C ARG A 652 22.57 -11.75 49.89
N PHE A 653 23.47 -10.77 49.97
CA PHE A 653 23.71 -10.04 51.21
C PHE A 653 22.48 -9.22 51.65
N LYS A 654 21.85 -8.46 50.73
CA LYS A 654 20.65 -7.67 51.01
C LYS A 654 19.51 -8.53 51.55
N LYS A 655 19.24 -9.68 50.92
CA LYS A 655 18.24 -10.65 51.42
C LYS A 655 18.57 -11.15 52.83
N GLY A 656 19.84 -11.48 53.08
CA GLY A 656 20.29 -11.89 54.41
C GLY A 656 20.15 -10.79 55.46
N TYR A 657 20.42 -9.54 55.06
CA TYR A 657 20.32 -8.35 55.90
C TYR A 657 18.86 -7.95 56.18
N GLU A 658 17.96 -8.05 55.19
CA GLU A 658 16.51 -7.87 55.37
C GLU A 658 15.94 -8.89 56.37
N LEU A 659 16.37 -10.15 56.30
CA LEU A 659 15.99 -11.16 57.29
C LEU A 659 16.45 -10.77 58.70
N TRP A 660 17.69 -10.27 58.83
CA TRP A 660 18.21 -9.77 60.10
C TRP A 660 17.44 -8.57 60.64
N GLN A 661 17.11 -7.58 59.78
CA GLN A 661 16.27 -6.43 60.15
C GLN A 661 14.87 -6.85 60.61
N ASN A 662 14.34 -7.96 60.10
CA ASN A 662 13.07 -8.54 60.51
C ASN A 662 13.18 -9.46 61.75
N ASN A 663 14.23 -9.32 62.57
CA ASN A 663 14.52 -10.13 63.76
C ASN A 663 14.72 -11.63 63.50
N PHE A 664 15.05 -12.04 62.27
CA PHE A 664 15.49 -13.41 61.98
C PHE A 664 17.02 -13.52 62.01
N PRO A 665 17.60 -14.49 62.74
CA PRO A 665 19.05 -14.70 62.71
C PRO A 665 19.50 -15.07 61.29
N SER A 666 20.52 -14.38 60.80
CA SER A 666 21.05 -14.53 59.43
C SER A 666 22.57 -14.56 59.48
N THR A 667 23.18 -15.52 58.78
CA THR A 667 24.62 -15.72 58.71
C THR A 667 25.06 -15.73 57.26
N LEU A 668 26.04 -14.90 56.91
CA LEU A 668 26.70 -14.93 55.60
C LEU A 668 28.15 -15.36 55.76
N ALA A 669 28.58 -16.33 54.93
CA ALA A 669 29.98 -16.71 54.80
C ALA A 669 30.52 -16.29 53.43
N ILE A 670 31.63 -15.54 53.43
CA ILE A 670 32.35 -15.12 52.22
C ILE A 670 33.60 -15.99 52.10
N VAL A 671 33.63 -16.87 51.09
CA VAL A 671 34.72 -17.83 50.87
C VAL A 671 35.36 -17.58 49.50
N GLY A 672 36.68 -17.73 49.42
CA GLY A 672 37.42 -17.53 48.18
C GLY A 672 38.93 -17.57 48.41
N GLU A 673 39.69 -17.63 47.33
CA GLU A 673 41.17 -17.74 47.34
C GLU A 673 41.86 -16.43 47.73
N LYS A 674 43.11 -16.48 48.21
CA LYS A 674 43.88 -15.28 48.53
C LYS A 674 44.00 -14.41 47.26
N GLY A 675 43.63 -13.13 47.34
CA GLY A 675 43.56 -12.23 46.17
C GLY A 675 42.17 -12.11 45.51
N SER A 676 41.18 -12.91 45.90
CA SER A 676 39.82 -12.88 45.30
C SER A 676 38.96 -11.67 45.68
N GLY A 677 39.53 -10.63 46.29
CA GLY A 677 38.80 -9.41 46.67
C GLY A 677 37.84 -9.51 47.86
N LYS A 678 37.91 -10.54 48.72
CA LYS A 678 36.98 -10.73 49.86
C LYS A 678 36.98 -9.54 50.83
N SER A 679 38.15 -9.06 51.21
CA SER A 679 38.28 -7.95 52.16
C SER A 679 37.72 -6.64 51.57
N LEU A 680 37.94 -6.41 50.27
CA LEU A 680 37.39 -5.27 49.55
C LEU A 680 35.85 -5.35 49.49
N PHE A 681 35.30 -6.51 49.16
CA PHE A 681 33.86 -6.73 49.16
C PHE A 681 33.23 -6.49 50.54
N THR A 682 33.83 -7.01 51.63
CA THR A 682 33.36 -6.74 53.00
C THR A 682 33.41 -5.25 53.33
N ARG A 683 34.47 -4.53 52.93
CA ARG A 683 34.59 -3.09 53.12
C ARG A 683 33.48 -2.31 52.40
N ILE A 684 33.20 -2.63 51.14
CA ILE A 684 32.13 -2.01 50.35
C ILE A 684 30.76 -2.27 51.01
N LEU A 685 30.51 -3.50 51.49
CA LEU A 685 29.26 -3.81 52.21
C LEU A 685 29.11 -2.99 53.50
N ILE A 686 30.19 -2.77 54.24
CA ILE A 686 30.20 -1.92 55.43
C ILE A 686 29.87 -0.47 55.07
N GLN A 687 30.51 0.06 54.02
CA GLN A 687 30.39 1.46 53.60
C GLN A 687 29.09 1.80 52.85
N GLU A 688 28.47 0.86 52.15
CA GLU A 688 27.27 1.13 51.34
C GLU A 688 25.98 0.62 52.00
N VAL A 689 26.01 -0.55 52.64
CA VAL A 689 24.79 -1.25 53.08
C VAL A 689 24.60 -1.21 54.59
N LEU A 690 25.69 -1.30 55.36
CA LEU A 690 25.64 -1.34 56.83
C LEU A 690 25.82 0.02 57.51
N VAL A 691 25.83 1.13 56.76
CA VAL A 691 26.09 2.51 57.25
C VAL A 691 25.30 2.91 58.50
N LYS A 692 24.09 2.36 58.66
CA LYS A 692 23.16 2.74 59.74
C LYS A 692 23.27 1.87 61.00
N ASN A 693 24.13 0.86 61.04
CA ASN A 693 24.26 -0.04 62.19
C ASN A 693 25.69 -0.10 62.72
N ASP A 694 25.83 -0.41 64.00
CA ASP A 694 27.12 -0.69 64.62
C ASP A 694 27.71 -2.01 64.10
N VAL A 695 28.88 -1.94 63.49
CA VAL A 695 29.63 -3.10 62.98
C VAL A 695 30.75 -3.44 63.97
N ILE A 696 30.74 -4.67 64.48
CA ILE A 696 31.79 -5.19 65.38
C ILE A 696 32.64 -6.20 64.60
N GLU A 697 33.91 -5.88 64.37
CA GLU A 697 34.86 -6.79 63.73
C GLU A 697 35.60 -7.64 64.79
N ILE A 698 35.45 -8.96 64.70
CA ILE A 698 36.12 -9.91 65.60
C ILE A 698 37.16 -10.68 64.78
N ASN A 699 38.43 -10.37 65.03
CA ASN A 699 39.56 -11.05 64.41
C ASN A 699 40.00 -12.24 65.29
N PHE A 700 39.76 -13.46 64.79
CA PHE A 700 40.29 -14.68 65.40
C PHE A 700 41.77 -14.82 65.03
N LYS A 701 42.66 -14.58 66.00
CA LYS A 701 44.10 -14.78 65.85
C LYS A 701 44.48 -16.26 65.96
#